data_AF-A0A956AKC0-F1
#
_entry.id   AF-A0A956AKC0-F1
#
_cell.length_a   1.000
_cell.length_b   1.000
_cell.length_c   1.000
_cell.angle_alpha   90.00
_cell.angle_beta   90.00
_cell.angle_gamma   90.00
#
_symmetry.space_group_name_H-M   'P 1'
#
loop_
_entity.id
_entity.type
_entity.pdbx_description
1 polymer ?
#
loop_
_entity_poly.entity_id
_entity_poly.type
_entity_poly.pdbx_seq_one_letter_code
_entity_poly.pdbx_strand_id
1 'polypeptide(L)'
;MNAAPRLPAAEKRAEDLADSVARATASDRPHAFRGAVIEGEPGAGKTAVLDFLTERLRGGDVAIPIRVTPPERGLDVPLHGLAQIAGALREHSVNGVLDPVFDPSCAFPYKLDATLKGLNEQRQADTPVVVLVDVPDRWLDARHEDPASWLAASRGIDMLRRLVAAANAPHCFVFLAATGSVRGVDLPSQPLYARSSGGEFLRDPDRWREFTRDANRLREAIPDLAPQLTPLALRMAVALLVLQLGIDAVRMACEGGRAELARLLGEEVRRRSELRQAWAALALARFAIDQDLVDTLTSGLRDRDRELLLRVCLLHDGSGWTMHPSLRGLARDRRASDPAVKDHELLARGWKARALQPREKRDDTIAWLEQFHHYAAAGKAAKVGGAPDVTYFTSLGRSLSRAGDYSGAIEAYRTALEYRPTHAYAQEYLAYNLDRVGKKLPEGEAAFAKAVEVEPTNPWWNRRYVQALARRGKINAAHKAWLAALRNVPGAAEPDEWLQRNLFAGVAEAFLRRGEEELAAQVIESVPAEARCRELLAHYNRVLHRREARELGGPIFPESLPFLRRWDGPTQDTGMDPRYWYPGRVLHADERDVTLELAEPPQNEDDKPQVFRITLGEEVFRREASLPAARKIVEGTLLEVHVSADDQRAIAFTDMARPKAHTEGLDLLANWPPDDDQ
;
A
#
# COMPACT_ATOMS: atom_id res chain seq x y z
N MET A 1 -36.03 22.01 6.69
CA MET A 1 -34.57 21.74 6.72
C MET A 1 -34.38 20.22 6.71
N ASN A 2 -33.37 19.69 6.02
CA ASN A 2 -33.13 18.24 5.92
C ASN A 2 -32.48 17.69 7.21
N ALA A 3 -33.10 18.00 8.36
CA ALA A 3 -32.61 17.66 9.68
C ALA A 3 -32.60 16.15 9.91
N ALA A 4 -31.66 15.69 10.75
CA ALA A 4 -31.62 14.31 11.21
C ALA A 4 -32.99 13.92 11.80
N PRO A 5 -33.53 12.73 11.47
CA PRO A 5 -34.81 12.28 12.03
C PRO A 5 -34.70 12.14 13.55
N ARG A 6 -35.75 12.50 14.30
CA ARG A 6 -35.83 12.15 15.73
C ARG A 6 -35.92 10.64 15.84
N LEU A 7 -35.08 10.07 16.70
CA LEU A 7 -34.99 8.62 16.94
C LEU A 7 -35.34 8.36 18.41
N PRO A 8 -36.63 8.13 18.75
CA PRO A 8 -37.07 8.00 20.15
C PRO A 8 -36.31 6.90 20.92
N ALA A 9 -35.96 5.81 20.24
CA ALA A 9 -35.15 4.75 20.84
C ALA A 9 -33.73 5.20 21.19
N ALA A 10 -33.13 6.08 20.38
CA ALA A 10 -31.80 6.63 20.65
C ALA A 10 -31.85 7.66 21.79
N GLU A 11 -32.89 8.50 21.82
CA GLU A 11 -33.11 9.49 22.87
C GLU A 11 -33.32 8.82 24.23
N LYS A 12 -34.24 7.85 24.33
CA LYS A 12 -34.44 7.07 25.55
C LYS A 12 -33.15 6.37 26.01
N ARG A 13 -32.39 5.81 25.07
CA ARG A 13 -31.10 5.17 25.41
C ARG A 13 -30.11 6.18 25.98
N ALA A 14 -30.05 7.38 25.43
CA ALA A 14 -29.18 8.43 25.95
C ALA A 14 -29.59 8.86 27.36
N GLU A 15 -30.89 8.94 27.65
CA GLU A 15 -31.41 9.22 29.01
C GLU A 15 -30.95 8.16 30.02
N ASP A 16 -31.15 6.86 29.71
CA ASP A 16 -30.76 5.75 30.60
C ASP A 16 -29.23 5.76 30.90
N LEU A 17 -28.41 6.15 29.92
CA LEU A 17 -26.97 6.24 30.07
C LEU A 17 -26.55 7.48 30.88
N ALA A 18 -27.18 8.64 30.66
CA ALA A 18 -26.95 9.86 31.44
C ALA A 18 -27.25 9.63 32.92
N ASP A 19 -28.37 8.97 33.22
CA ASP A 19 -28.74 8.60 34.59
C ASP A 19 -27.71 7.63 35.22
N SER A 20 -27.12 6.74 34.41
CA SER A 20 -26.08 5.82 34.87
C SER A 20 -24.79 6.54 35.23
N VAL A 21 -24.41 7.57 34.46
CA VAL A 21 -23.29 8.46 34.81
C VAL A 21 -23.58 9.20 36.11
N ALA A 22 -24.74 9.86 36.23
CA ALA A 22 -25.11 10.63 37.41
C ALA A 22 -25.13 9.77 38.69
N ARG A 23 -25.63 8.52 38.62
CA ARG A 23 -25.59 7.58 39.75
C ARG A 23 -24.16 7.18 40.12
N ALA A 24 -23.30 6.94 39.12
CA ALA A 24 -21.93 6.53 39.36
C ALA A 24 -21.08 7.64 39.99
N THR A 25 -21.42 8.90 39.72
CA THR A 25 -20.70 10.08 40.24
C THR A 25 -21.18 10.52 41.62
N ALA A 26 -22.40 10.13 42.02
CA ALA A 26 -23.03 10.57 43.27
C ALA A 26 -22.72 9.69 44.50
N SER A 27 -21.94 8.61 44.37
CA SER A 27 -21.71 7.67 45.47
C SER A 27 -20.23 7.52 45.84
N ASP A 28 -19.98 7.49 47.15
CA ASP A 28 -18.64 7.41 47.77
C ASP A 28 -17.94 6.05 47.58
N ARG A 29 -18.57 5.09 46.89
CA ARG A 29 -17.98 3.78 46.57
C ARG A 29 -17.53 3.73 45.11
N PRO A 30 -16.36 3.16 44.80
CA PRO A 30 -15.93 2.98 43.41
C PRO A 30 -16.93 2.12 42.66
N HIS A 31 -17.71 2.74 41.77
CA HIS A 31 -18.66 2.05 40.92
C HIS A 31 -17.95 1.25 39.84
N ALA A 32 -18.47 0.06 39.53
CA ALA A 32 -17.99 -0.76 38.41
C ALA A 32 -18.37 -0.20 37.03
N PHE A 33 -19.22 0.82 36.96
CA PHE A 33 -19.69 1.40 35.69
C PHE A 33 -18.65 2.35 35.12
N ARG A 34 -18.08 1.99 33.96
CA ARG A 34 -17.03 2.76 33.26
C ARG A 34 -17.50 3.32 31.91
N GLY A 35 -18.75 3.04 31.55
CA GLY A 35 -19.35 3.39 30.27
C GLY A 35 -19.93 2.16 29.56
N ALA A 36 -20.13 2.26 28.24
CA ALA A 36 -20.79 1.23 27.45
C ALA A 36 -20.42 1.28 25.96
N VAL A 37 -20.58 0.15 25.27
CA VAL A 37 -20.53 0.09 23.79
C VAL A 37 -21.96 0.07 23.27
N ILE A 38 -22.37 1.11 22.54
CA ILE A 38 -23.63 1.14 21.81
C ILE A 38 -23.41 0.44 20.47
N GLU A 39 -23.93 -0.78 20.35
CA GLU A 39 -23.73 -1.64 19.18
C GLU A 39 -24.97 -1.66 18.28
N GLY A 40 -24.79 -1.67 16.97
CA GLY A 40 -25.92 -1.70 16.03
C GLY A 40 -25.49 -1.44 14.59
N GLU A 41 -26.38 -1.70 13.63
CA GLU A 41 -26.04 -1.56 12.22
C GLU A 41 -25.85 -0.08 11.77
N PRO A 42 -25.20 0.17 10.61
CA PRO A 42 -25.15 1.51 10.03
C PRO A 42 -26.55 2.11 9.83
N GLY A 43 -26.77 3.31 10.37
CA GLY A 43 -28.08 3.98 10.36
C GLY A 43 -29.03 3.59 11.50
N ALA A 44 -28.63 2.73 12.44
CA ALA A 44 -29.45 2.37 13.60
C ALA A 44 -29.63 3.50 14.64
N GLY A 45 -28.91 4.62 14.51
CA GLY A 45 -29.00 5.76 15.43
C GLY A 45 -27.94 5.84 16.51
N LYS A 46 -26.88 5.03 16.45
CA LYS A 46 -25.81 5.00 17.46
C LYS A 46 -25.15 6.37 17.68
N THR A 47 -24.79 7.05 16.60
CA THR A 47 -24.24 8.41 16.64
C THR A 47 -25.24 9.38 17.30
N ALA A 48 -26.54 9.25 16.99
CA ALA A 48 -27.57 10.05 17.63
C ALA A 48 -27.69 9.78 19.15
N VAL A 49 -27.46 8.55 19.62
CA VAL A 49 -27.37 8.26 21.07
C VAL A 49 -26.24 9.09 21.70
N LEU A 50 -25.06 9.12 21.08
CA LEU A 50 -23.93 9.91 21.60
C LEU A 50 -24.22 11.41 21.56
N ASP A 51 -24.91 11.89 20.53
CA ASP A 51 -25.25 13.32 20.39
C ASP A 51 -26.28 13.74 21.45
N PHE A 52 -27.37 12.98 21.63
CA PHE A 52 -28.35 13.23 22.69
C PHE A 52 -27.72 13.11 24.09
N LEU A 53 -26.83 12.14 24.30
CA LEU A 53 -26.11 11.99 25.56
C LEU A 53 -25.21 13.21 25.82
N THR A 54 -24.54 13.72 24.79
CA THR A 54 -23.73 14.96 24.88
C THR A 54 -24.59 16.16 25.28
N GLU A 55 -25.74 16.36 24.63
CA GLU A 55 -26.67 17.45 24.95
C GLU A 55 -27.16 17.38 26.40
N ARG A 56 -27.54 16.19 26.87
CA ARG A 56 -28.03 15.99 28.24
C ARG A 56 -26.95 16.20 29.29
N LEU A 57 -25.74 15.70 29.07
CA LEU A 57 -24.63 15.87 30.00
C LEU A 57 -24.22 17.34 30.14
N ARG A 58 -24.22 18.10 29.01
CA ARG A 58 -23.98 19.55 29.03
C ARG A 58 -25.10 20.32 29.73
N GLY A 59 -26.36 20.02 29.40
CA GLY A 59 -27.51 20.78 29.90
C GLY A 59 -27.77 20.64 31.40
N GLY A 60 -27.21 19.61 32.05
CA GLY A 60 -27.36 19.38 33.49
C GLY A 60 -26.11 19.67 34.33
N ASP A 61 -25.03 20.21 33.73
CA ASP A 61 -23.70 20.36 34.37
C ASP A 61 -23.20 19.07 35.07
N VAL A 62 -23.64 17.91 34.58
CA VAL A 62 -23.38 16.60 35.21
C VAL A 62 -21.95 16.17 34.94
N ALA A 63 -21.45 16.44 33.74
CA ALA A 63 -20.13 16.04 33.28
C ALA A 63 -19.64 16.95 32.15
N ILE A 64 -18.36 16.85 31.81
CA ILE A 64 -17.77 17.45 30.62
C ILE A 64 -17.78 16.41 29.48
N PRO A 65 -18.74 16.45 28.54
CA PRO A 65 -18.76 15.51 27.43
C PRO A 65 -17.80 15.93 26.31
N ILE A 66 -16.89 15.01 25.97
CA ILE A 66 -15.92 15.11 24.90
C ILE A 66 -16.37 14.22 23.77
N ARG A 67 -16.96 14.84 22.75
CA ARG A 67 -17.38 14.15 21.54
C ARG A 67 -16.16 13.92 20.63
N VAL A 68 -15.97 12.69 20.19
CA VAL A 68 -14.87 12.28 19.31
C VAL A 68 -15.47 11.59 18.09
N THR A 69 -15.29 12.21 16.92
CA THR A 69 -15.84 11.75 15.64
C THR A 69 -14.71 11.54 14.62
N PRO A 70 -13.84 10.53 14.79
CA PRO A 70 -12.78 10.28 13.83
C PRO A 70 -13.36 9.96 12.44
N PRO A 71 -12.69 10.36 11.35
CA PRO A 71 -13.11 9.97 10.01
C PRO A 71 -13.11 8.45 9.83
N GLU A 72 -13.96 7.94 8.94
CA GLU A 72 -14.04 6.50 8.68
C GLU A 72 -12.78 5.87 8.06
N ARG A 73 -11.97 6.68 7.39
CA ARG A 73 -10.79 6.23 6.65
C ARG A 73 -9.69 7.30 6.65
N GLY A 74 -8.46 6.82 6.57
CA GLY A 74 -7.25 7.65 6.56
C GLY A 74 -6.21 7.12 7.55
N LEU A 75 -4.94 7.40 7.29
CA LEU A 75 -3.84 7.01 8.19
C LEU A 75 -3.77 7.90 9.42
N ASP A 76 -4.30 9.12 9.30
CA ASP A 76 -4.39 10.16 10.31
C ASP A 76 -5.58 9.99 11.27
N VAL A 77 -6.48 9.01 11.02
CA VAL A 77 -7.72 8.85 11.80
C VAL A 77 -7.47 8.69 13.31
N PRO A 78 -6.53 7.85 13.78
CA PRO A 78 -6.25 7.76 15.23
C PRO A 78 -5.75 9.09 15.81
N LEU A 79 -4.95 9.84 15.06
CA LEU A 79 -4.50 11.17 15.47
C LEU A 79 -5.67 12.15 15.56
N HIS A 80 -6.63 12.06 14.64
CA HIS A 80 -7.87 12.83 14.68
C HIS A 80 -8.67 12.58 15.97
N GLY A 81 -8.65 11.34 16.47
CA GLY A 81 -9.22 11.00 17.78
C GLY A 81 -8.50 11.72 18.92
N LEU A 82 -7.18 11.57 19.02
CA LEU A 82 -6.37 12.19 20.07
C LEU A 82 -6.46 13.72 20.07
N ALA A 83 -6.37 14.34 18.89
CA ALA A 83 -6.40 15.79 18.76
C ALA A 83 -7.76 16.38 19.16
N GLN A 84 -8.88 15.70 18.86
CA GLN A 84 -10.20 16.12 19.34
C GLN A 84 -10.32 16.06 20.86
N ILE A 85 -9.82 14.98 21.49
CA ILE A 85 -9.82 14.84 22.95
C ILE A 85 -8.96 15.94 23.57
N ALA A 86 -7.72 16.09 23.10
CA ALA A 86 -6.81 17.10 23.62
C ALA A 86 -7.33 18.53 23.38
N GLY A 87 -7.96 18.80 22.23
CA GLY A 87 -8.56 20.09 21.93
C GLY A 87 -9.66 20.46 22.91
N ALA A 88 -10.51 19.49 23.29
CA ALA A 88 -11.56 19.68 24.30
C ALA A 88 -10.98 19.84 25.71
N LEU A 89 -9.91 19.12 26.05
CA LEU A 89 -9.31 19.16 27.39
C LEU A 89 -8.45 20.40 27.65
N ARG A 90 -7.97 21.12 26.63
CA ARG A 90 -7.08 22.28 26.77
C ARG A 90 -7.60 23.36 27.72
N GLU A 91 -8.91 23.49 27.88
CA GLU A 91 -9.54 24.48 28.77
C GLU A 91 -9.57 24.02 30.23
N HIS A 92 -9.36 22.73 30.48
CA HIS A 92 -9.52 22.09 31.78
C HIS A 92 -8.26 21.38 32.29
N SER A 93 -7.23 21.19 31.45
CA SER A 93 -5.95 20.56 31.80
C SER A 93 -4.88 21.56 32.27
N VAL A 94 -3.81 21.03 32.89
CA VAL A 94 -2.60 21.80 33.22
C VAL A 94 -1.87 22.22 31.94
N ASN A 95 -1.41 23.48 31.89
CA ASN A 95 -0.62 24.02 30.78
C ASN A 95 0.56 23.10 30.42
N GLY A 96 0.72 22.80 29.12
CA GLY A 96 1.84 22.05 28.58
C GLY A 96 1.68 20.52 28.51
N VAL A 97 0.73 19.93 29.25
CA VAL A 97 0.53 18.47 29.28
C VAL A 97 0.09 17.92 27.92
N LEU A 98 -0.71 18.67 27.19
CA LEU A 98 -1.31 18.27 25.92
C LEU A 98 -0.50 18.70 24.69
N ASP A 99 0.58 19.47 24.87
CA ASP A 99 1.42 19.97 23.77
C ASP A 99 1.95 18.84 22.86
N PRO A 100 2.38 17.67 23.38
CA PRO A 100 2.84 16.57 22.54
C PRO A 100 1.81 16.09 21.50
N VAL A 101 0.51 16.18 21.81
CA VAL A 101 -0.57 15.77 20.88
C VAL A 101 -0.54 16.60 19.60
N PHE A 102 -0.17 17.87 19.72
CA PHE A 102 -0.12 18.83 18.61
C PHE A 102 1.31 19.01 18.07
N ASP A 103 2.33 18.52 18.78
CA ASP A 103 3.71 18.54 18.32
C ASP A 103 3.92 17.55 17.15
N PRO A 104 4.21 18.05 15.94
CA PRO A 104 4.37 17.20 14.76
C PRO A 104 5.56 16.24 14.83
N SER A 105 6.57 16.53 15.65
CA SER A 105 7.75 15.68 15.82
C SER A 105 7.51 14.49 16.76
N CYS A 106 6.41 14.54 17.52
CA CYS A 106 6.08 13.57 18.54
C CYS A 106 5.45 12.30 17.93
N ALA A 107 5.94 11.11 18.29
CA ALA A 107 5.38 9.86 17.80
C ALA A 107 4.02 9.53 18.46
N PHE A 108 3.17 8.78 17.75
CA PHE A 108 1.81 8.44 18.22
C PHE A 108 1.71 7.93 19.67
N PRO A 109 2.58 7.02 20.19
CA PRO A 109 2.48 6.55 21.58
C PRO A 109 2.60 7.69 22.61
N TYR A 110 3.51 8.64 22.39
CA TYR A 110 3.69 9.78 23.27
C TYR A 110 2.51 10.75 23.21
N LYS A 111 1.87 10.90 22.03
CA LYS A 111 0.62 11.66 21.89
C LYS A 111 -0.51 11.01 22.69
N LEU A 112 -0.63 9.69 22.61
CA LEU A 112 -1.62 8.94 23.37
C LEU A 112 -1.38 9.08 24.87
N ASP A 113 -0.14 8.89 25.34
CA ASP A 113 0.20 9.03 26.75
C ASP A 113 -0.06 10.45 27.27
N ALA A 114 0.26 11.50 26.50
CA ALA A 114 -0.07 12.88 26.83
C ALA A 114 -1.59 13.12 26.94
N THR A 115 -2.38 12.52 26.04
CA THR A 115 -3.84 12.61 26.07
C THR A 115 -4.41 11.94 27.33
N LEU A 116 -3.92 10.75 27.69
CA LEU A 116 -4.34 10.01 28.88
C LEU A 116 -3.93 10.76 30.17
N LYS A 117 -2.73 11.35 30.18
CA LYS A 117 -2.27 12.20 31.28
C LYS A 117 -3.16 13.42 31.45
N GLY A 118 -3.53 14.09 30.35
CA GLY A 118 -4.45 15.23 30.37
C GLY A 118 -5.84 14.89 30.91
N LEU A 119 -6.36 13.69 30.64
CA LEU A 119 -7.62 13.20 31.22
C LEU A 119 -7.53 13.03 32.74
N ASN A 120 -6.37 12.65 33.27
CA ASN A 120 -6.16 12.41 34.70
C ASN A 120 -5.78 13.66 35.51
N GLU A 121 -5.09 14.63 34.90
CA GLU A 121 -4.53 15.82 35.58
C GLU A 121 -5.40 17.08 35.46
N GLN A 122 -6.72 16.93 35.37
CA GLN A 122 -7.68 18.04 35.23
C GLN A 122 -7.59 19.00 36.43
N ARG A 123 -7.53 20.32 36.17
CA ARG A 123 -7.10 21.36 37.11
C ARG A 123 -8.09 21.68 38.25
N GLN A 124 -9.13 20.88 38.47
CA GLN A 124 -10.21 21.17 39.44
C GLN A 124 -11.15 19.98 39.79
N ALA A 125 -10.83 18.72 39.46
CA ALA A 125 -11.88 17.72 39.21
C ALA A 125 -12.61 17.12 40.44
N ASP A 126 -13.73 17.74 40.83
CA ASP A 126 -14.94 17.00 41.26
C ASP A 126 -15.85 16.66 40.06
N THR A 127 -15.72 17.38 38.93
CA THR A 127 -16.56 17.18 37.75
C THR A 127 -16.06 16.02 36.88
N PRO A 128 -16.90 15.03 36.55
CA PRO A 128 -16.55 13.90 35.70
C PRO A 128 -16.41 14.31 34.22
N VAL A 129 -15.53 13.62 33.50
CA VAL A 129 -15.33 13.72 32.05
C VAL A 129 -15.94 12.50 31.38
N VAL A 130 -16.64 12.71 30.27
CA VAL A 130 -17.26 11.62 29.49
C VAL A 130 -16.74 11.67 28.06
N VAL A 131 -16.01 10.65 27.62
CA VAL A 131 -15.47 10.56 26.26
C VAL A 131 -16.42 9.72 25.40
N LEU A 132 -16.98 10.32 24.34
CA LEU A 132 -17.98 9.71 23.45
C LEU A 132 -17.41 9.54 22.05
N VAL A 133 -17.05 8.31 21.68
CA VAL A 133 -16.34 8.00 20.43
C VAL A 133 -17.26 7.30 19.42
N ASP A 134 -17.41 7.86 18.23
CA ASP A 134 -17.85 7.03 17.07
C ASP A 134 -16.66 6.20 16.61
N VAL A 135 -16.75 4.88 16.73
CA VAL A 135 -15.69 3.96 16.33
C VAL A 135 -15.80 3.73 14.82
N PRO A 136 -14.77 4.08 14.02
CA PRO A 136 -14.75 3.79 12.60
C PRO A 136 -14.91 2.28 12.34
N ASP A 137 -15.80 1.92 11.40
CA ASP A 137 -16.07 0.52 11.06
C ASP A 137 -14.79 -0.21 10.62
N ARG A 138 -13.88 0.53 9.98
CA ARG A 138 -12.59 0.03 9.50
C ARG A 138 -11.62 -0.37 10.60
N TRP A 139 -11.79 0.11 11.83
CA TRP A 139 -10.99 -0.37 12.95
C TRP A 139 -11.43 -1.75 13.42
N LEU A 140 -12.68 -2.14 13.13
CA LEU A 140 -13.27 -3.40 13.56
C LEU A 140 -13.12 -4.51 12.49
N ASP A 141 -12.81 -4.14 11.25
CA ASP A 141 -12.59 -5.09 10.15
C ASP A 141 -11.28 -5.87 10.36
N ALA A 142 -11.35 -7.19 10.47
CA ALA A 142 -10.17 -8.04 10.58
C ALA A 142 -9.36 -8.11 9.27
N ARG A 143 -9.96 -7.71 8.14
CA ARG A 143 -9.35 -7.80 6.80
C ARG A 143 -8.89 -6.43 6.35
N HIS A 144 -7.57 -6.23 6.36
CA HIS A 144 -6.96 -5.04 5.78
C HIS A 144 -6.28 -5.41 4.46
N GLU A 145 -6.65 -4.70 3.40
CA GLU A 145 -6.05 -4.89 2.07
C GLU A 145 -4.59 -4.41 2.02
N ASP A 146 -4.19 -3.50 2.92
CA ASP A 146 -2.85 -2.91 2.94
C ASP A 146 -2.31 -2.66 4.37
N PRO A 147 -0.97 -2.65 4.56
CA PRO A 147 -0.34 -2.47 5.88
C PRO A 147 -0.62 -1.12 6.55
N ALA A 148 -0.93 -0.07 5.78
CA ALA A 148 -1.13 1.26 6.31
C ALA A 148 -2.54 1.38 6.94
N SER A 149 -3.56 0.80 6.28
CA SER A 149 -4.90 0.62 6.86
C SER A 149 -4.87 -0.23 8.14
N TRP A 150 -4.08 -1.30 8.16
CA TRP A 150 -3.90 -2.11 9.38
C TRP A 150 -3.26 -1.32 10.52
N LEU A 151 -2.22 -0.52 10.24
CA LEU A 151 -1.56 0.31 11.25
C LEU A 151 -2.52 1.34 11.86
N ALA A 152 -3.34 1.99 11.03
CA ALA A 152 -4.34 2.94 11.50
C ALA A 152 -5.38 2.26 12.40
N ALA A 153 -5.90 1.09 12.02
CA ALA A 153 -6.81 0.32 12.83
C ALA A 153 -6.19 -0.13 14.16
N SER A 154 -4.96 -0.66 14.12
CA SER A 154 -4.22 -1.10 15.31
C SER A 154 -4.01 0.05 16.31
N ARG A 155 -3.57 1.22 15.83
CA ARG A 155 -3.42 2.43 16.66
C ARG A 155 -4.77 2.92 17.23
N GLY A 156 -5.83 2.85 16.44
CA GLY A 156 -7.18 3.19 16.88
C GLY A 156 -7.68 2.27 18.00
N ILE A 157 -7.52 0.95 17.84
CA ILE A 157 -7.87 -0.03 18.88
C ILE A 157 -7.01 0.20 20.14
N ASP A 158 -5.69 0.41 20.02
CA ASP A 158 -4.84 0.70 21.18
C ASP A 158 -5.28 1.97 21.92
N MET A 159 -5.62 3.04 21.18
CA MET A 159 -6.21 4.24 21.76
C MET A 159 -7.49 3.92 22.56
N LEU A 160 -8.44 3.19 21.98
CA LEU A 160 -9.69 2.84 22.66
C LEU A 160 -9.44 2.00 23.91
N ARG A 161 -8.56 1.00 23.82
CA ARG A 161 -8.19 0.14 24.97
C ARG A 161 -7.60 0.94 26.11
N ARG A 162 -6.68 1.87 25.81
CA ARG A 162 -6.03 2.69 26.84
C ARG A 162 -6.96 3.75 27.42
N LEU A 163 -7.86 4.34 26.61
CA LEU A 163 -8.90 5.23 27.12
C LEU A 163 -9.81 4.52 28.12
N VAL A 164 -10.27 3.31 27.80
CA VAL A 164 -11.11 2.50 28.70
C VAL A 164 -10.33 2.05 29.94
N ALA A 165 -9.04 1.70 29.81
CA ALA A 165 -8.21 1.39 30.97
C ALA A 165 -7.93 2.62 31.86
N ALA A 166 -7.88 3.82 31.28
CA ALA A 166 -7.75 5.07 32.03
C ALA A 166 -9.06 5.51 32.71
N ALA A 167 -10.22 5.02 32.23
CA ALA A 167 -11.54 5.18 32.87
C ALA A 167 -11.69 4.40 34.21
N ASN A 168 -10.57 4.13 34.89
CA ASN A 168 -10.50 3.53 36.23
C ASN A 168 -10.49 4.59 37.33
N ALA A 169 -10.35 5.88 37.00
CA ALA A 169 -10.53 6.98 37.94
C ALA A 169 -12.04 7.28 38.12
N PRO A 170 -12.51 7.71 39.31
CA PRO A 170 -13.93 8.00 39.59
C PRO A 170 -14.55 9.12 38.75
N HIS A 171 -13.79 9.77 37.87
CA HIS A 171 -14.18 10.96 37.11
C HIS A 171 -14.02 10.79 35.59
N CYS A 172 -13.89 9.58 35.04
CA CYS A 172 -13.77 9.38 33.58
C CYS A 172 -14.65 8.22 33.09
N PHE A 173 -15.53 8.47 32.13
CA PHE A 173 -16.40 7.47 31.49
C PHE A 173 -16.18 7.42 29.99
N VAL A 174 -16.29 6.24 29.37
CA VAL A 174 -16.09 6.06 27.93
C VAL A 174 -17.30 5.38 27.28
N PHE A 175 -17.91 6.06 26.31
CA PHE A 175 -18.99 5.51 25.48
C PHE A 175 -18.53 5.34 24.04
N LEU A 176 -18.74 4.16 23.49
CA LEU A 176 -18.33 3.82 22.12
C LEU A 176 -19.56 3.52 21.28
N ALA A 177 -19.73 4.19 20.13
CA ALA A 177 -20.69 3.78 19.11
C ALA A 177 -19.99 2.91 18.07
N ALA A 178 -20.39 1.66 17.91
CA ALA A 178 -19.70 0.69 17.05
C ALA A 178 -20.68 -0.18 16.26
N THR A 179 -20.28 -0.67 15.08
CA THR A 179 -21.11 -1.63 14.32
C THR A 179 -21.05 -3.06 14.85
N GLY A 180 -20.13 -3.33 15.77
CA GLY A 180 -19.97 -4.62 16.42
C GLY A 180 -19.00 -4.52 17.58
N SER A 181 -18.57 -5.68 18.07
CA SER A 181 -17.68 -5.74 19.23
C SER A 181 -16.31 -5.13 18.96
N VAL A 182 -15.82 -4.38 19.96
CA VAL A 182 -14.51 -3.73 19.91
C VAL A 182 -13.48 -4.63 20.60
N ARG A 183 -12.52 -5.17 19.83
CA ARG A 183 -11.56 -6.15 20.34
C ARG A 183 -10.71 -5.58 21.48
N GLY A 184 -10.67 -6.29 22.61
CA GLY A 184 -9.82 -5.96 23.75
C GLY A 184 -10.32 -4.79 24.60
N VAL A 185 -11.54 -4.31 24.35
CA VAL A 185 -12.26 -3.35 25.18
C VAL A 185 -13.26 -4.11 26.06
N ASP A 186 -13.19 -3.89 27.36
CA ASP A 186 -14.06 -4.53 28.36
C ASP A 186 -15.11 -3.52 28.86
N LEU A 187 -16.15 -3.31 28.04
CA LEU A 187 -17.30 -2.47 28.36
C LEU A 187 -18.60 -3.24 28.05
N PRO A 188 -19.67 -3.03 28.84
CA PRO A 188 -20.95 -3.69 28.57
C PRO A 188 -21.53 -3.23 27.21
N SER A 189 -21.92 -4.20 26.38
CA SER A 189 -22.62 -3.93 25.12
C SER A 189 -24.08 -3.56 25.37
N GLN A 190 -24.54 -2.52 24.69
CA GLN A 190 -25.90 -2.00 24.67
C GLN A 190 -26.41 -2.05 23.24
N PRO A 191 -27.08 -3.14 22.83
CA PRO A 191 -27.56 -3.28 21.46
C PRO A 191 -28.65 -2.24 21.16
N LEU A 192 -28.55 -1.63 19.99
CA LEU A 192 -29.49 -0.70 19.41
C LEU A 192 -30.02 -1.30 18.12
N TYR A 193 -31.23 -1.86 18.19
CA TYR A 193 -31.89 -2.46 17.05
C TYR A 193 -32.48 -1.38 16.13
N ALA A 194 -32.32 -1.56 14.83
CA ALA A 194 -32.96 -0.74 13.81
C ALA A 194 -34.47 -0.99 13.81
N ARG A 195 -35.22 -0.22 14.60
CA ARG A 195 -36.67 -0.08 14.43
C ARG A 195 -36.97 1.40 14.36
N SER A 196 -36.92 1.94 13.15
CA SER A 196 -37.37 3.29 12.89
C SER A 196 -38.88 3.28 12.63
N SER A 197 -39.55 4.40 12.85
CA SER A 197 -40.87 4.64 12.25
C SER A 197 -40.70 4.90 10.74
N GLY A 198 -40.09 3.97 10.00
CA GLY A 198 -39.71 4.17 8.60
C GLY A 198 -40.90 4.52 7.68
N GLY A 199 -42.10 4.07 8.04
CA GLY A 199 -43.34 4.52 7.40
C GLY A 199 -43.65 6.01 7.61
N GLU A 200 -43.34 6.59 8.77
CA GLU A 200 -43.44 8.03 9.04
C GLU A 200 -42.34 8.81 8.30
N PHE A 201 -41.13 8.25 8.21
CA PHE A 201 -40.02 8.85 7.49
C PHE A 201 -40.35 9.11 6.01
N LEU A 202 -41.09 8.21 5.36
CA LEU A 202 -41.55 8.39 3.97
C LEU A 202 -42.73 9.37 3.83
N ARG A 203 -43.42 9.72 4.93
CA ARG A 203 -44.61 10.60 4.91
C ARG A 203 -44.27 12.09 5.02
N ASP A 204 -43.05 12.45 5.39
CA ASP A 204 -42.60 13.82 5.62
C ASP A 204 -42.42 14.61 4.30
N PRO A 205 -43.40 15.46 3.90
CA PRO A 205 -43.34 16.13 2.61
C PRO A 205 -42.24 17.21 2.55
N ASP A 206 -41.90 17.81 3.69
CA ASP A 206 -40.88 18.86 3.77
C ASP A 206 -39.47 18.31 3.56
N ARG A 207 -39.26 17.03 3.91
CA ARG A 207 -38.02 16.31 3.68
C ARG A 207 -37.82 15.96 2.21
N TRP A 208 -38.87 15.47 1.55
CA TRP A 208 -38.79 14.95 0.19
C TRP A 208 -39.03 16.01 -0.89
N ARG A 209 -39.78 17.08 -0.59
CA ARG A 209 -40.09 18.18 -1.51
C ARG A 209 -40.54 17.67 -2.90
N GLU A 210 -39.73 17.88 -3.93
CA GLU A 210 -40.01 17.44 -5.31
C GLU A 210 -40.08 15.91 -5.45
N PHE A 211 -39.44 15.16 -4.55
CA PHE A 211 -39.44 13.69 -4.53
C PHE A 211 -40.55 13.10 -3.63
N THR A 212 -41.47 13.92 -3.11
CA THR A 212 -42.60 13.45 -2.29
C THR A 212 -43.43 12.38 -3.02
N ARG A 213 -43.57 12.51 -4.35
CA ARG A 213 -44.27 11.50 -5.17
C ARG A 213 -43.54 10.15 -5.17
N ASP A 214 -42.21 10.17 -5.31
CA ASP A 214 -41.39 8.96 -5.31
C ASP A 214 -41.38 8.29 -3.93
N ALA A 215 -41.30 9.08 -2.85
CA ALA A 215 -41.40 8.58 -1.47
C ALA A 215 -42.75 7.93 -1.16
N ASN A 216 -43.86 8.54 -1.61
CA ASN A 216 -45.19 7.97 -1.47
C ASN A 216 -45.37 6.68 -2.28
N ARG A 217 -44.86 6.64 -3.52
CA ARG A 217 -44.87 5.44 -4.36
C ARG A 217 -44.08 4.30 -3.71
N LEU A 218 -42.92 4.59 -3.13
CA LEU A 218 -42.15 3.60 -2.37
C LEU A 218 -42.96 3.11 -1.17
N ARG A 219 -43.53 4.01 -0.38
CA ARG A 219 -44.32 3.67 0.82
C ARG A 219 -45.47 2.72 0.51
N GLU A 220 -46.15 2.92 -0.62
CA GLU A 220 -47.25 2.06 -1.08
C GLU A 220 -46.75 0.69 -1.58
N ALA A 221 -45.54 0.63 -2.14
CA ALA A 221 -44.96 -0.61 -2.65
C ALA A 221 -44.32 -1.50 -1.56
N ILE A 222 -43.92 -0.91 -0.42
CA ILE A 222 -43.24 -1.62 0.67
C ILE A 222 -43.85 -1.36 2.08
N PRO A 223 -45.17 -1.51 2.27
CA PRO A 223 -45.82 -1.17 3.55
C PRO A 223 -45.26 -1.98 4.73
N ASP A 224 -44.93 -3.26 4.52
CA ASP A 224 -44.46 -4.16 5.57
C ASP A 224 -42.95 -4.09 5.82
N LEU A 225 -42.18 -3.71 4.80
CA LEU A 225 -40.71 -3.57 4.89
C LEU A 225 -40.31 -2.18 5.39
N ALA A 226 -41.08 -1.12 5.08
CA ALA A 226 -40.72 0.24 5.45
C ALA A 226 -40.42 0.43 6.95
N PRO A 227 -41.18 -0.15 7.91
CA PRO A 227 -40.87 -0.07 9.34
C PRO A 227 -39.58 -0.82 9.75
N GLN A 228 -39.11 -1.76 8.94
CA GLN A 228 -37.95 -2.60 9.22
C GLN A 228 -36.65 -2.00 8.65
N LEU A 229 -36.78 -1.11 7.67
CA LEU A 229 -35.65 -0.46 7.02
C LEU A 229 -35.14 0.75 7.82
N THR A 230 -33.83 0.99 7.74
CA THR A 230 -33.23 2.20 8.29
C THR A 230 -33.59 3.42 7.44
N PRO A 231 -33.60 4.64 8.01
CA PRO A 231 -33.79 5.87 7.23
C PRO A 231 -32.81 6.01 6.06
N LEU A 232 -31.58 5.50 6.21
CA LEU A 232 -30.59 5.47 5.14
C LEU A 232 -30.99 4.51 4.00
N ALA A 233 -31.48 3.32 4.33
CA ALA A 233 -31.96 2.37 3.32
C ALA A 233 -33.17 2.96 2.55
N LEU A 234 -34.10 3.61 3.26
CA LEU A 234 -35.23 4.30 2.64
C LEU A 234 -34.79 5.45 1.72
N ARG A 235 -33.79 6.24 2.13
CA ARG A 235 -33.16 7.24 1.25
C ARG A 235 -32.60 6.61 -0.02
N MET A 236 -31.83 5.52 0.09
CA MET A 236 -31.28 4.84 -1.10
C MET A 236 -32.38 4.29 -2.02
N ALA A 237 -33.45 3.73 -1.46
CA ALA A 237 -34.58 3.25 -2.24
C ALA A 237 -35.31 4.38 -2.99
N VAL A 238 -35.55 5.53 -2.33
CA VAL A 238 -36.11 6.70 -3.01
C VAL A 238 -35.14 7.22 -4.09
N ALA A 239 -33.83 7.27 -3.81
CA ALA A 239 -32.84 7.69 -4.80
C ALA A 239 -32.89 6.81 -6.06
N LEU A 240 -33.01 5.49 -5.90
CA LEU A 240 -33.12 4.56 -7.02
C LEU A 240 -34.37 4.83 -7.89
N LEU A 241 -35.52 5.14 -7.27
CA LEU A 241 -36.73 5.52 -8.00
C LEU A 241 -36.54 6.84 -8.75
N VAL A 242 -35.93 7.85 -8.12
CA VAL A 242 -35.62 9.14 -8.76
C VAL A 242 -34.70 8.93 -9.97
N LEU A 243 -33.74 8.02 -9.85
CA LEU A 243 -32.84 7.57 -10.93
C LEU A 243 -33.51 6.63 -11.94
N GLN A 244 -34.84 6.52 -11.92
CA GLN A 244 -35.66 5.77 -12.88
C GLN A 244 -35.49 4.24 -12.83
N LEU A 245 -35.02 3.69 -11.72
CA LEU A 245 -35.10 2.24 -11.50
C LEU A 245 -36.56 1.85 -11.25
N GLY A 246 -37.02 0.75 -11.88
CA GLY A 246 -38.40 0.28 -11.75
C GLY A 246 -38.78 -0.07 -10.31
N ILE A 247 -40.03 0.19 -9.93
CA ILE A 247 -40.53 -0.01 -8.55
C ILE A 247 -40.38 -1.45 -8.06
N ASP A 248 -40.56 -2.44 -8.93
CA ASP A 248 -40.38 -3.85 -8.58
C ASP A 248 -38.92 -4.18 -8.27
N ALA A 249 -37.97 -3.62 -9.01
CA ALA A 249 -36.55 -3.78 -8.75
C ALA A 249 -36.14 -3.11 -7.43
N VAL A 250 -36.69 -1.93 -7.13
CA VAL A 250 -36.47 -1.26 -5.85
C VAL A 250 -37.08 -2.05 -4.69
N ARG A 251 -38.27 -2.64 -4.86
CA ARG A 251 -38.88 -3.51 -3.86
C ARG A 251 -38.01 -4.73 -3.55
N MET A 252 -37.53 -5.43 -4.58
CA MET A 252 -36.60 -6.57 -4.40
C MET A 252 -35.30 -6.13 -3.72
N ALA A 253 -34.78 -4.95 -4.05
CA ALA A 253 -33.60 -4.40 -3.38
C ALA A 253 -33.87 -4.08 -1.90
N CYS A 254 -35.06 -3.62 -1.56
CA CYS A 254 -35.49 -3.43 -0.16
C CYS A 254 -35.52 -4.75 0.62
N GLU A 255 -35.94 -5.86 0.00
CA GLU A 255 -35.88 -7.20 0.59
C GLU A 255 -34.43 -7.67 0.79
N GLY A 256 -33.54 -7.39 -0.18
CA GLY A 256 -32.10 -7.61 -0.08
C GLY A 256 -31.38 -6.69 0.92
N GLY A 257 -32.10 -5.71 1.49
CA GLY A 257 -31.62 -4.81 2.51
C GLY A 257 -30.61 -3.76 2.03
N ARG A 258 -29.92 -3.16 3.00
CA ARG A 258 -29.06 -1.98 2.79
C ARG A 258 -27.94 -2.22 1.78
N ALA A 259 -27.31 -3.40 1.83
CA ALA A 259 -26.15 -3.71 0.98
C ALA A 259 -26.53 -3.76 -0.50
N GLU A 260 -27.69 -4.35 -0.82
CA GLU A 260 -28.19 -4.46 -2.17
C GLU A 260 -28.64 -3.10 -2.72
N LEU A 261 -29.35 -2.31 -1.91
CA LEU A 261 -29.70 -0.92 -2.24
C LEU A 261 -28.45 -0.08 -2.55
N ALA A 262 -27.40 -0.22 -1.73
CA ALA A 262 -26.14 0.50 -1.92
C ALA A 262 -25.43 0.07 -3.21
N ARG A 263 -25.40 -1.24 -3.51
CA ARG A 263 -24.82 -1.79 -4.74
C ARG A 263 -25.49 -1.21 -5.98
N LEU A 264 -26.82 -1.29 -6.06
CA LEU A 264 -27.61 -0.77 -7.18
C LEU A 264 -27.45 0.74 -7.32
N LEU A 265 -27.48 1.48 -6.21
CA LEU A 265 -27.30 2.93 -6.25
C LEU A 265 -25.93 3.30 -6.79
N GLY A 266 -24.89 2.59 -6.38
CA GLY A 266 -23.54 2.75 -6.92
C GLY A 266 -23.45 2.44 -8.42
N GLU A 267 -24.22 1.49 -8.94
CA GLU A 267 -24.31 1.20 -10.38
C GLU A 267 -24.98 2.33 -11.16
N GLU A 268 -26.10 2.82 -10.65
CA GLU A 268 -26.86 3.91 -11.26
C GLU A 268 -26.10 5.24 -11.25
N VAL A 269 -25.39 5.54 -10.17
CA VAL A 269 -24.50 6.72 -10.10
C VAL A 269 -23.36 6.58 -11.10
N ARG A 270 -22.73 5.40 -11.22
CA ARG A 270 -21.61 5.17 -12.15
C ARG A 270 -21.98 5.36 -13.61
N ARG A 271 -23.25 5.10 -13.99
CA ARG A 271 -23.76 5.28 -15.36
C ARG A 271 -23.92 6.75 -15.78
N ARG A 272 -23.85 7.70 -14.83
CA ARG A 272 -24.09 9.14 -15.05
C ARG A 272 -22.83 9.93 -14.75
N SER A 273 -22.15 10.44 -15.78
CA SER A 273 -20.82 11.05 -15.67
C SER A 273 -20.76 12.20 -14.66
N GLU A 274 -21.69 13.14 -14.75
CA GLU A 274 -21.72 14.36 -13.94
C GLU A 274 -22.08 14.03 -12.49
N LEU A 275 -23.10 13.21 -12.28
CA LEU A 275 -23.51 12.75 -10.95
C LEU A 275 -22.39 11.97 -10.27
N ARG A 276 -21.70 11.09 -11.01
CA ARG A 276 -20.53 10.34 -10.51
C ARG A 276 -19.41 11.28 -10.07
N GLN A 277 -19.09 12.31 -10.86
CA GLN A 277 -18.05 13.28 -10.53
C GLN A 277 -18.41 14.09 -9.27
N ALA A 278 -19.62 14.66 -9.21
CA ALA A 278 -20.07 15.42 -8.05
C ALA A 278 -20.16 14.55 -6.79
N TRP A 279 -20.63 13.31 -6.92
CA TRP A 279 -20.65 12.34 -5.82
C TRP A 279 -19.23 12.02 -5.34
N ALA A 280 -18.29 11.77 -6.25
CA ALA A 280 -16.89 11.52 -5.92
C ALA A 280 -16.25 12.71 -5.18
N ALA A 281 -16.50 13.93 -5.66
CA ALA A 281 -16.07 15.18 -5.04
C ALA A 281 -16.62 15.35 -3.61
N LEU A 282 -17.95 15.23 -3.42
CA LEU A 282 -18.58 15.30 -2.10
C LEU A 282 -18.11 14.19 -1.16
N ALA A 283 -17.81 13.00 -1.70
CA ALA A 283 -17.32 11.88 -0.91
C ALA A 283 -15.90 12.11 -0.35
N LEU A 284 -15.15 13.09 -0.86
CA LEU A 284 -13.86 13.48 -0.27
C LEU A 284 -14.03 14.19 1.08
N ALA A 285 -15.13 14.93 1.27
CA ALA A 285 -15.41 15.62 2.52
C ALA A 285 -15.68 14.59 3.63
N ARG A 286 -14.79 14.56 4.64
CA ARG A 286 -14.90 13.61 5.77
C ARG A 286 -15.84 14.12 6.86
N PHE A 287 -15.94 15.44 6.99
CA PHE A 287 -16.84 16.16 7.89
C PHE A 287 -17.85 17.03 7.14
N ALA A 288 -18.79 17.60 7.88
CA ALA A 288 -19.79 18.51 7.34
C ALA A 288 -19.15 19.74 6.68
N ILE A 289 -19.52 20.04 5.44
CA ILE A 289 -19.09 21.22 4.68
C ILE A 289 -20.22 22.23 4.55
N ASP A 290 -19.89 23.50 4.33
CA ASP A 290 -20.88 24.56 4.15
C ASP A 290 -21.61 24.46 2.79
N GLN A 291 -22.69 25.23 2.66
CA GLN A 291 -23.49 25.27 1.43
C GLN A 291 -22.68 25.73 0.23
N ASP A 292 -21.77 26.70 0.40
CA ASP A 292 -20.98 27.27 -0.69
C ASP A 292 -20.04 26.22 -1.33
N LEU A 293 -19.41 25.38 -0.51
CA LEU A 293 -18.62 24.25 -0.97
C LEU A 293 -19.49 23.20 -1.67
N VAL A 294 -20.66 22.87 -1.12
CA VAL A 294 -21.60 21.95 -1.77
C VAL A 294 -22.01 22.48 -3.14
N ASP A 295 -22.33 23.77 -3.24
CA ASP A 295 -22.74 24.44 -4.47
C ASP A 295 -21.62 24.43 -5.50
N THR A 296 -20.38 24.69 -5.06
CA THR A 296 -19.21 24.66 -5.93
C THR A 296 -18.94 23.24 -6.46
N LEU A 297 -18.95 22.23 -5.59
CA LEU A 297 -18.70 20.82 -5.94
C LEU A 297 -19.83 20.20 -6.79
N THR A 298 -21.04 20.77 -6.74
CA THR A 298 -22.22 20.30 -7.49
C THR A 298 -22.61 21.20 -8.66
N SER A 299 -21.83 22.24 -8.96
CA SER A 299 -22.14 23.26 -9.97
C SER A 299 -22.36 22.73 -11.39
N GLY A 300 -21.80 21.56 -11.73
CA GLY A 300 -21.98 20.90 -13.02
C GLY A 300 -23.25 20.05 -13.16
N LEU A 301 -24.08 19.95 -12.11
CA LEU A 301 -25.29 19.12 -12.12
C LEU A 301 -26.53 19.88 -12.56
N ARG A 302 -27.47 19.13 -13.16
CA ARG A 302 -28.85 19.60 -13.36
C ARG A 302 -29.55 19.73 -12.00
N ASP A 303 -30.51 20.65 -11.91
CA ASP A 303 -31.23 20.94 -10.66
C ASP A 303 -31.77 19.68 -9.96
N ARG A 304 -32.39 18.78 -10.73
CA ARG A 304 -32.95 17.53 -10.20
C ARG A 304 -31.89 16.58 -9.62
N ASP A 305 -30.72 16.47 -10.27
CA ASP A 305 -29.62 15.62 -9.78
C ASP A 305 -28.94 16.26 -8.56
N ARG A 306 -28.88 17.60 -8.52
CA ARG A 306 -28.39 18.35 -7.35
C ARG A 306 -29.32 18.20 -6.15
N GLU A 307 -30.63 18.30 -6.34
CA GLU A 307 -31.60 18.09 -5.26
C GLU A 307 -31.63 16.63 -4.80
N LEU A 308 -31.42 15.64 -5.70
CA LEU A 308 -31.21 14.24 -5.31
C LEU A 308 -30.05 14.12 -4.31
N LEU A 309 -28.91 14.74 -4.60
CA LEU A 309 -27.76 14.73 -3.68
C LEU A 309 -28.09 15.43 -2.35
N LEU A 310 -28.63 16.65 -2.39
CA LEU A 310 -28.93 17.44 -1.19
C LEU A 310 -29.99 16.80 -0.29
N ARG A 311 -31.04 16.21 -0.88
CA ARG A 311 -32.20 15.71 -0.13
C ARG A 311 -32.04 14.28 0.29
N VAL A 312 -31.46 13.46 -0.58
CA VAL A 312 -31.47 12.01 -0.39
C VAL A 312 -30.13 11.53 0.13
N CYS A 313 -29.03 12.01 -0.44
CA CYS A 313 -27.69 11.47 -0.19
C CYS A 313 -26.91 12.22 0.91
N LEU A 314 -27.16 13.52 1.07
CA LEU A 314 -26.57 14.35 2.12
C LEU A 314 -27.50 14.50 3.32
N LEU A 315 -26.89 14.65 4.49
CA LEU A 315 -27.53 14.93 5.76
C LEU A 315 -27.07 16.31 6.23
N HIS A 316 -27.97 17.08 6.84
CA HIS A 316 -27.63 18.36 7.45
C HIS A 316 -27.70 18.22 8.98
N ASP A 317 -26.57 18.40 9.67
CA ASP A 317 -26.44 18.20 11.12
C ASP A 317 -26.50 19.49 11.94
N GLY A 318 -26.79 20.62 11.28
CA GLY A 318 -26.81 21.95 11.91
C GLY A 318 -25.50 22.72 11.73
N SER A 319 -24.38 22.00 11.58
CA SER A 319 -23.06 22.59 11.30
C SER A 319 -22.72 22.65 9.81
N GLY A 320 -23.43 21.85 8.99
CA GLY A 320 -23.32 21.84 7.54
C GLY A 320 -23.87 20.55 6.93
N TRP A 321 -23.43 20.25 5.70
CA TRP A 321 -23.81 19.09 4.92
C TRP A 321 -22.76 17.98 4.99
N THR A 322 -23.19 16.76 5.33
CA THR A 322 -22.32 15.59 5.39
C THR A 322 -22.88 14.44 4.58
N MET A 323 -22.00 13.65 3.95
CA MET A 323 -22.37 12.42 3.27
C MET A 323 -22.25 11.25 4.24
N HIS A 324 -23.29 10.41 4.32
CA HIS A 324 -23.24 9.22 5.16
C HIS A 324 -22.07 8.29 4.72
N PRO A 325 -21.27 7.73 5.64
CA PRO A 325 -20.14 6.85 5.31
C PRO A 325 -20.41 5.74 4.29
N SER A 326 -21.57 5.09 4.41
CA SER A 326 -21.97 4.04 3.46
C SER A 326 -22.13 4.56 2.02
N LEU A 327 -22.61 5.79 1.85
CA LEU A 327 -22.77 6.44 0.54
C LEU A 327 -21.43 6.94 0.00
N ARG A 328 -20.57 7.44 0.91
CA ARG A 328 -19.19 7.83 0.59
C ARG A 328 -18.38 6.66 0.01
N GLY A 329 -18.59 5.46 0.55
CA GLY A 329 -17.93 4.24 0.08
C GLY A 329 -18.28 3.84 -1.36
N LEU A 330 -19.47 4.21 -1.85
CA LEU A 330 -19.94 3.90 -3.21
C LEU A 330 -19.30 4.76 -4.30
N ALA A 331 -18.72 5.90 -3.91
CA ALA A 331 -18.16 6.90 -4.81
C ALA A 331 -16.85 6.46 -5.50
N ARG A 332 -16.20 5.41 -4.99
CA ARG A 332 -14.88 4.98 -5.46
C ARG A 332 -14.98 3.97 -6.60
N ASP A 333 -14.71 4.45 -7.81
CA ASP A 333 -14.33 3.61 -8.94
C ASP A 333 -12.81 3.39 -8.89
N ARG A 334 -12.34 2.13 -8.77
CA ARG A 334 -10.91 1.77 -8.76
C ARG A 334 -10.19 2.15 -10.08
N ARG A 335 -10.92 2.62 -11.10
CA ARG A 335 -10.41 2.98 -12.44
C ARG A 335 -10.52 4.47 -12.80
N ALA A 336 -10.94 5.35 -11.89
CA ALA A 336 -10.99 6.79 -12.19
C ALA A 336 -9.56 7.35 -12.35
N SER A 337 -9.23 7.76 -13.56
CA SER A 337 -7.87 8.10 -14.03
C SER A 337 -7.53 9.58 -14.00
N ASP A 338 -8.07 10.36 -13.06
CA ASP A 338 -7.67 11.77 -12.89
C ASP A 338 -7.71 12.11 -11.39
N PRO A 339 -6.63 12.63 -10.81
CA PRO A 339 -6.54 12.80 -9.37
C PRO A 339 -7.48 13.94 -8.97
N ALA A 340 -8.27 13.70 -7.93
CA ALA A 340 -9.18 14.67 -7.32
C ALA A 340 -8.47 15.87 -6.66
N VAL A 341 -7.28 16.24 -7.15
CA VAL A 341 -6.40 17.29 -6.66
C VAL A 341 -7.13 18.62 -6.61
N LYS A 342 -7.89 18.99 -7.65
CA LYS A 342 -8.66 20.25 -7.66
C LYS A 342 -9.69 20.29 -6.53
N ASP A 343 -10.39 19.18 -6.31
CA ASP A 343 -11.44 19.08 -5.27
C ASP A 343 -10.83 19.03 -3.87
N HIS A 344 -9.73 18.30 -3.69
CA HIS A 344 -8.94 18.35 -2.46
C HIS A 344 -8.43 19.77 -2.17
N GLU A 345 -7.89 20.49 -3.16
CA GLU A 345 -7.47 21.87 -2.96
C GLU A 345 -8.63 22.81 -2.60
N LEU A 346 -9.79 22.60 -3.22
CA LEU A 346 -11.00 23.37 -2.90
C LEU A 346 -11.44 23.13 -1.46
N LEU A 347 -11.51 21.86 -1.03
CA LEU A 347 -11.84 21.49 0.35
C LEU A 347 -10.82 22.05 1.34
N ALA A 348 -9.52 21.97 1.03
CA ALA A 348 -8.47 22.52 1.88
C ALA A 348 -8.58 24.04 2.06
N ARG A 349 -8.93 24.78 0.99
CA ARG A 349 -9.22 26.22 1.08
C ARG A 349 -10.49 26.51 1.88
N GLY A 350 -11.53 25.70 1.69
CA GLY A 350 -12.77 25.79 2.46
C GLY A 350 -12.54 25.64 3.96
N TRP A 351 -11.80 24.61 4.38
CA TRP A 351 -11.42 24.42 5.78
C TRP A 351 -10.56 25.56 6.33
N LYS A 352 -9.66 26.12 5.52
CA LYS A 352 -8.89 27.32 5.90
C LYS A 352 -9.80 28.51 6.19
N ALA A 353 -10.77 28.77 5.31
CA ALA A 353 -11.70 29.88 5.47
C ALA A 353 -12.59 29.69 6.70
N ARG A 354 -13.02 28.44 6.97
CA ARG A 354 -13.81 28.08 8.14
C ARG A 354 -13.04 28.26 9.45
N ALA A 355 -11.75 27.93 9.49
CA ALA A 355 -10.88 28.14 10.67
C ALA A 355 -10.66 29.63 11.04
N LEU A 356 -10.94 30.56 10.12
CA LEU A 356 -10.85 32.00 10.39
C LEU A 356 -12.14 32.58 11.01
N GLN A 357 -13.21 31.79 11.11
CA GLN A 357 -14.47 32.21 11.72
C GLN A 357 -14.43 31.96 13.24
N PRO A 358 -15.01 32.84 14.08
CA PRO A 358 -15.09 32.60 15.53
C PRO A 358 -15.92 31.34 15.84
N ARG A 359 -15.29 30.28 16.37
CA ARG A 359 -15.92 28.99 16.73
C ARG A 359 -15.28 28.37 17.97
N GLU A 360 -15.81 27.23 18.42
CA GLU A 360 -15.19 26.42 19.48
C GLU A 360 -13.78 25.96 19.06
N LYS A 361 -12.80 25.95 19.96
CA LYS A 361 -11.41 25.52 19.67
C LYS A 361 -11.30 24.10 19.11
N ARG A 362 -12.29 23.24 19.38
CA ARG A 362 -12.39 21.91 18.79
C ARG A 362 -12.53 21.98 17.26
N ASP A 363 -13.31 22.93 16.75
CA ASP A 363 -13.50 23.12 15.31
C ASP A 363 -12.21 23.57 14.62
N ASP A 364 -11.37 24.36 15.27
CA ASP A 364 -10.06 24.79 14.72
C ASP A 364 -9.12 23.60 14.54
N THR A 365 -9.14 22.66 15.49
CA THR A 365 -8.32 21.44 15.43
C THR A 365 -8.75 20.55 14.26
N ILE A 366 -10.06 20.36 14.08
CA ILE A 366 -10.62 19.60 12.95
C ILE A 366 -10.31 20.31 11.63
N ALA A 367 -10.51 21.62 11.56
CA ALA A 367 -10.23 22.40 10.36
C ALA A 367 -8.76 22.32 9.94
N TRP A 368 -7.84 22.38 10.90
CA TRP A 368 -6.41 22.19 10.65
C TRP A 368 -6.09 20.77 10.13
N LEU A 369 -6.64 19.73 10.76
CA LEU A 369 -6.43 18.32 10.33
C LEU A 369 -7.00 18.05 8.93
N GLU A 370 -8.19 18.57 8.62
CA GLU A 370 -8.80 18.42 7.30
C GLU A 370 -8.07 19.23 6.23
N GLN A 371 -7.67 20.46 6.56
CA GLN A 371 -6.82 21.27 5.68
C GLN A 371 -5.54 20.51 5.34
N PHE A 372 -4.88 19.92 6.35
CA PHE A 372 -3.71 19.08 6.18
C PHE A 372 -3.97 17.88 5.28
N HIS A 373 -4.99 17.08 5.61
CA HIS A 373 -5.38 15.90 4.84
C HIS A 373 -5.59 16.22 3.36
N HIS A 374 -6.38 17.26 3.09
CA HIS A 374 -6.73 17.64 1.73
C HIS A 374 -5.53 18.23 0.96
N TYR A 375 -4.70 19.08 1.57
CA TYR A 375 -3.49 19.53 0.89
C TYR A 375 -2.47 18.42 0.67
N ALA A 376 -2.33 17.46 1.59
CA ALA A 376 -1.47 16.30 1.41
C ALA A 376 -1.94 15.43 0.24
N ALA A 377 -3.24 15.14 0.15
CA ALA A 377 -3.82 14.43 -0.99
C ALA A 377 -3.69 15.19 -2.32
N ALA A 378 -3.59 16.53 -2.28
CA ALA A 378 -3.32 17.37 -3.43
C ALA A 378 -1.81 17.54 -3.76
N GLY A 379 -0.90 16.88 -3.03
CA GLY A 379 0.55 17.06 -3.21
C GLY A 379 1.07 18.44 -2.79
N LYS A 380 0.34 19.15 -1.91
CA LYS A 380 0.66 20.51 -1.42
C LYS A 380 0.77 20.55 0.10
N ALA A 381 1.14 19.44 0.75
CA ALA A 381 1.20 19.32 2.20
C ALA A 381 2.01 20.44 2.89
N ALA A 382 3.10 20.89 2.25
CA ALA A 382 3.95 22.00 2.73
C ALA A 382 3.20 23.34 2.90
N LYS A 383 1.99 23.50 2.34
CA LYS A 383 1.14 24.68 2.55
C LYS A 383 0.49 24.75 3.93
N VAL A 384 0.53 23.67 4.71
CA VAL A 384 -0.03 23.62 6.06
C VAL A 384 1.12 23.65 7.06
N GLY A 385 1.26 24.76 7.77
CA GLY A 385 2.14 24.82 8.93
C GLY A 385 1.69 23.83 10.00
N GLY A 386 2.65 23.12 10.61
CA GLY A 386 2.40 22.27 11.78
C GLY A 386 2.03 20.79 11.53
N ALA A 387 2.22 20.24 10.33
CA ALA A 387 1.74 18.91 9.89
C ALA A 387 2.05 17.67 10.76
N PRO A 388 1.19 16.63 10.78
CA PRO A 388 1.35 15.41 11.57
C PRO A 388 2.57 14.56 11.18
N ASP A 389 3.31 14.11 12.21
CA ASP A 389 4.29 13.00 12.29
C ASP A 389 4.94 12.54 10.96
N VAL A 390 6.29 12.56 10.91
CA VAL A 390 7.09 11.99 9.80
C VAL A 390 6.65 10.58 9.37
N THR A 391 6.08 9.80 10.29
CA THR A 391 5.51 8.47 10.04
C THR A 391 4.33 8.51 9.05
N TYR A 392 3.51 9.56 9.08
CA TYR A 392 2.38 9.74 8.16
C TYR A 392 2.88 9.90 6.73
N PHE A 393 3.81 10.84 6.52
CA PHE A 393 4.35 11.13 5.19
C PHE A 393 5.18 9.99 4.61
N THR A 394 5.97 9.30 5.43
CA THR A 394 6.69 8.10 4.98
C THR A 394 5.74 6.95 4.64
N SER A 395 4.63 6.80 5.37
CA SER A 395 3.59 5.80 5.07
C SER A 395 2.80 6.16 3.80
N LEU A 396 2.48 7.43 3.59
CA LEU A 396 1.86 7.95 2.38
C LEU A 396 2.77 7.75 1.17
N GLY A 397 4.02 8.18 1.26
CA GLY A 397 5.03 8.01 0.21
C GLY A 397 5.21 6.55 -0.17
N ARG A 398 5.23 5.63 0.81
CA ARG A 398 5.32 4.19 0.56
C ARG A 398 4.11 3.66 -0.20
N SER A 399 2.91 4.12 0.16
CA SER A 399 1.66 3.68 -0.46
C SER A 399 1.56 4.17 -1.91
N LEU A 400 1.89 5.44 -2.15
CA LEU A 400 1.95 6.03 -3.50
C LEU A 400 3.00 5.33 -4.37
N SER A 401 4.19 5.07 -3.81
CA SER A 401 5.26 4.34 -4.49
C SER A 401 4.84 2.94 -4.94
N ARG A 402 4.11 2.20 -4.09
CA ARG A 402 3.56 0.88 -4.42
C ARG A 402 2.43 0.94 -5.45
N ALA A 403 1.64 2.01 -5.44
CA ALA A 403 0.59 2.25 -6.44
C ALA A 403 1.15 2.69 -7.80
N GLY A 404 2.47 2.95 -7.91
CA GLY A 404 3.12 3.42 -9.13
C GLY A 404 3.07 4.95 -9.31
N ASP A 405 2.45 5.69 -8.37
CA ASP A 405 2.51 7.15 -8.34
C ASP A 405 3.82 7.62 -7.70
N TYR A 406 4.89 7.55 -8.49
CA TYR A 406 6.22 7.93 -8.05
C TYR A 406 6.36 9.43 -7.80
N SER A 407 5.61 10.28 -8.52
CA SER A 407 5.65 11.73 -8.33
C SER A 407 4.99 12.16 -7.02
N GLY A 408 3.82 11.62 -6.70
CA GLY A 408 3.19 11.84 -5.40
C GLY A 408 4.04 11.28 -4.25
N ALA A 409 4.69 10.13 -4.45
CA ALA A 409 5.59 9.55 -3.46
C ALA A 409 6.79 10.47 -3.17
N ILE A 410 7.41 11.06 -4.21
CA ILE A 410 8.52 12.01 -4.06
C ILE A 410 8.12 13.19 -3.18
N GLU A 411 6.97 13.81 -3.45
CA GLU A 411 6.50 14.95 -2.65
C GLU A 411 6.24 14.53 -1.19
N ALA A 412 5.60 13.38 -0.96
CA ALA A 412 5.40 12.88 0.39
C ALA A 412 6.72 12.62 1.12
N TYR A 413 7.73 12.03 0.48
CA TYR A 413 9.04 11.81 1.10
C TYR A 413 9.83 13.11 1.30
N ARG A 414 9.76 14.08 0.37
CA ARG A 414 10.36 15.41 0.58
C ARG A 414 9.76 16.09 1.79
N THR A 415 8.43 16.08 1.89
CA THR A 415 7.75 16.64 3.06
C THR A 415 8.13 15.90 4.34
N ALA A 416 8.25 14.57 4.32
CA ALA A 416 8.78 13.82 5.48
C ALA A 416 10.18 14.31 5.91
N LEU A 417 11.03 14.65 4.95
CA LEU A 417 12.40 15.13 5.17
C LEU A 417 12.48 16.61 5.57
N GLU A 418 11.48 17.43 5.21
CA GLU A 418 11.33 18.78 5.76
C GLU A 418 11.12 18.71 7.28
N TYR A 419 10.36 17.72 7.77
CA TYR A 419 10.12 17.51 9.20
C TYR A 419 11.27 16.82 9.93
N ARG A 420 11.85 15.78 9.32
CA ARG A 420 13.02 15.07 9.88
C ARG A 420 14.07 14.85 8.80
N PRO A 421 14.99 15.82 8.62
CA PRO A 421 16.03 15.76 7.58
C PRO A 421 16.92 14.51 7.67
N THR A 422 17.06 13.96 8.88
CA THR A 422 17.85 12.76 9.20
C THR A 422 17.02 11.47 9.22
N HIS A 423 15.89 11.40 8.53
CA HIS A 423 15.11 10.15 8.43
C HIS A 423 15.62 9.28 7.28
N ALA A 424 16.54 8.34 7.56
CA ALA A 424 17.22 7.52 6.53
C ALA A 424 16.25 6.79 5.59
N TYR A 425 15.16 6.22 6.12
CA TYR A 425 14.13 5.58 5.29
C TYR A 425 13.47 6.55 4.30
N ALA A 426 13.20 7.80 4.70
CA ALA A 426 12.59 8.78 3.80
C ALA A 426 13.59 9.23 2.73
N GLN A 427 14.88 9.40 3.09
CA GLN A 427 15.96 9.69 2.15
C GLN A 427 16.08 8.59 1.09
N GLU A 428 16.10 7.33 1.53
CA GLU A 428 16.27 6.22 0.59
C GLU A 428 15.06 6.06 -0.34
N TYR A 429 13.84 6.11 0.18
CA TYR A 429 12.67 5.96 -0.67
C TYR A 429 12.42 7.20 -1.53
N LEU A 430 12.84 8.40 -1.12
CA LEU A 430 12.91 9.55 -2.03
C LEU A 430 13.82 9.22 -3.22
N ALA A 431 15.03 8.71 -2.95
CA ALA A 431 16.00 8.34 -3.97
C ALA A 431 15.48 7.25 -4.92
N TYR A 432 14.86 6.20 -4.38
CA TYR A 432 14.23 5.13 -5.15
C TYR A 432 13.14 5.67 -6.09
N ASN A 433 12.25 6.52 -5.60
CA ASN A 433 11.17 7.06 -6.43
C ASN A 433 11.69 8.05 -7.48
N LEU A 434 12.72 8.85 -7.17
CA LEU A 434 13.42 9.68 -8.17
C LEU A 434 14.03 8.84 -9.29
N ASP A 435 14.66 7.71 -8.95
CA ASP A 435 15.20 6.75 -9.92
C ASP A 435 14.11 6.18 -10.84
N ARG A 436 12.92 5.87 -10.30
CA ARG A 436 11.80 5.33 -11.08
C ARG A 436 11.21 6.33 -12.07
N VAL A 437 11.19 7.62 -11.73
CA VAL A 437 10.73 8.69 -12.62
C VAL A 437 11.77 9.02 -13.70
N GLY A 438 13.04 8.66 -13.50
CA GLY A 438 14.13 8.94 -14.44
C GLY A 438 14.49 10.43 -14.57
N LYS A 439 13.90 11.29 -13.73
CA LYS A 439 14.18 12.74 -13.68
C LYS A 439 15.00 13.05 -12.42
N LYS A 440 15.96 13.97 -12.53
CA LYS A 440 16.83 14.44 -11.43
C LYS A 440 17.73 13.37 -10.81
N LEU A 441 18.46 12.61 -11.65
CA LEU A 441 19.44 11.61 -11.24
C LEU A 441 20.46 12.10 -10.17
N PRO A 442 20.93 13.38 -10.18
CA PRO A 442 21.81 13.88 -9.12
C PRO A 442 21.14 13.99 -7.74
N GLU A 443 19.86 14.37 -7.68
CA GLU A 443 19.11 14.47 -6.42
C GLU A 443 18.90 13.09 -5.80
N GLY A 444 18.55 12.09 -6.63
CA GLY A 444 18.41 10.70 -6.17
C GLY A 444 19.73 10.13 -5.64
N GLU A 445 20.85 10.43 -6.30
CA GLU A 445 22.17 10.04 -5.80
C GLU A 445 22.51 10.67 -4.46
N ALA A 446 22.28 11.98 -4.31
CA ALA A 446 22.50 12.70 -3.06
C ALA A 446 21.63 12.14 -1.92
N ALA A 447 20.38 11.79 -2.20
CA ALA A 447 19.47 11.20 -1.22
C ALA A 447 19.91 9.78 -0.80
N PHE A 448 20.37 8.93 -1.73
CA PHE A 448 20.99 7.64 -1.36
C PHE A 448 22.24 7.82 -0.50
N ALA A 449 23.12 8.75 -0.86
CA ALA A 449 24.33 9.05 -0.09
C ALA A 449 23.98 9.52 1.33
N LYS A 450 22.96 10.39 1.48
CA LYS A 450 22.48 10.86 2.77
C LYS A 450 21.89 9.73 3.63
N ALA A 451 21.15 8.80 3.02
CA ALA A 451 20.62 7.64 3.75
C ALA A 451 21.74 6.79 4.37
N VAL A 452 22.82 6.54 3.62
CA VAL A 452 24.00 5.81 4.10
C VAL A 452 24.82 6.63 5.10
N GLU A 453 24.87 7.96 4.97
CA GLU A 453 25.51 8.83 5.97
C GLU A 453 24.78 8.77 7.32
N VAL A 454 23.44 8.74 7.30
CA VAL A 454 22.60 8.73 8.51
C VAL A 454 22.56 7.34 9.16
N GLU A 455 22.42 6.27 8.37
CA GLU A 455 22.39 4.89 8.84
C GLU A 455 23.47 4.04 8.12
N PRO A 456 24.75 4.23 8.47
CA PRO A 456 25.87 3.60 7.75
C PRO A 456 25.95 2.08 7.95
N THR A 457 25.34 1.56 9.01
CA THR A 457 25.34 0.13 9.37
C THR A 457 24.25 -0.67 8.62
N ASN A 458 23.32 -0.01 7.92
CA ASN A 458 22.18 -0.67 7.30
C ASN A 458 22.57 -1.33 5.95
N PRO A 459 22.47 -2.66 5.82
CA PRO A 459 22.90 -3.37 4.60
C PRO A 459 22.08 -3.00 3.36
N TRP A 460 20.78 -2.75 3.52
CA TRP A 460 19.91 -2.44 2.39
C TRP A 460 20.21 -1.06 1.79
N TRP A 461 20.47 -0.05 2.63
CA TRP A 461 20.84 1.30 2.18
C TRP A 461 22.17 1.28 1.43
N ASN A 462 23.18 0.61 2.00
CA ASN A 462 24.49 0.44 1.37
C ASN A 462 24.38 -0.29 0.02
N ARG A 463 23.66 -1.42 -0.05
CA ARG A 463 23.44 -2.15 -1.31
C ARG A 463 22.81 -1.25 -2.37
N ARG A 464 21.72 -0.56 -2.04
CA ARG A 464 20.99 0.28 -3.00
C ARG A 464 21.83 1.46 -3.48
N TYR A 465 22.64 2.06 -2.61
CA TYR A 465 23.54 3.14 -2.99
C TYR A 465 24.62 2.67 -3.98
N VAL A 466 25.30 1.54 -3.69
CA VAL A 466 26.29 0.95 -4.60
C VAL A 466 25.65 0.58 -5.94
N GLN A 467 24.46 -0.04 -5.92
CA GLN A 467 23.70 -0.37 -7.13
C GLN A 467 23.32 0.86 -7.95
N ALA A 468 22.93 1.96 -7.29
CA ALA A 468 22.58 3.21 -7.96
C ALA A 468 23.81 3.83 -8.65
N LEU A 469 24.97 3.85 -7.98
CA LEU A 469 26.23 4.33 -8.56
C LEU A 469 26.68 3.48 -9.76
N ALA A 470 26.64 2.15 -9.62
CA ALA A 470 27.01 1.21 -10.68
C ALA A 470 26.09 1.34 -11.90
N ARG A 471 24.77 1.43 -11.70
CA ARG A 471 23.79 1.65 -12.78
C ARG A 471 24.05 2.92 -13.58
N ARG A 472 24.58 3.97 -12.93
CA ARG A 472 24.96 5.24 -13.58
C ARG A 472 26.37 5.24 -14.17
N GLY A 473 27.07 4.10 -14.17
CA GLY A 473 28.44 3.97 -14.69
C GLY A 473 29.52 4.60 -13.80
N LYS A 474 29.18 5.04 -12.58
CA LYS A 474 30.15 5.62 -11.63
C LYS A 474 30.88 4.51 -10.86
N ILE A 475 31.60 3.65 -11.59
CA ILE A 475 32.20 2.42 -11.05
C ILE A 475 33.17 2.69 -9.89
N ASN A 476 34.06 3.68 -10.05
CA ASN A 476 35.00 4.06 -8.98
C ASN A 476 34.28 4.54 -7.70
N ALA A 477 33.17 5.27 -7.84
CA ALA A 477 32.38 5.70 -6.68
C ALA A 477 31.63 4.51 -6.05
N ALA A 478 31.08 3.61 -6.87
CA ALA A 478 30.42 2.40 -6.41
C ALA A 478 31.38 1.50 -5.62
N HIS A 479 32.61 1.33 -6.11
CA HIS A 479 33.65 0.58 -5.40
C HIS A 479 34.04 1.26 -4.07
N LYS A 480 34.22 2.59 -4.05
CA LYS A 480 34.46 3.32 -2.79
C LYS A 480 33.32 3.15 -1.78
N ALA A 481 32.07 3.21 -2.24
CA ALA A 481 30.89 2.99 -1.40
C ALA A 481 30.81 1.55 -0.89
N TRP A 482 31.18 0.56 -1.72
CA TRP A 482 31.30 -0.84 -1.31
C TRP A 482 32.32 -1.01 -0.17
N LEU A 483 33.52 -0.45 -0.32
CA LEU A 483 34.54 -0.49 0.74
C LEU A 483 34.08 0.22 2.01
N ALA A 484 33.26 1.27 1.91
CA ALA A 484 32.66 1.93 3.07
C ALA A 484 31.62 1.02 3.76
N ALA A 485 30.80 0.31 2.98
CA ALA A 485 29.83 -0.65 3.50
C ALA A 485 30.54 -1.77 4.29
N LEU A 486 31.63 -2.33 3.77
CA LEU A 486 32.42 -3.36 4.46
C LEU A 486 32.98 -2.89 5.81
N ARG A 487 33.33 -1.60 5.94
CA ARG A 487 33.82 -1.04 7.21
C ARG A 487 32.71 -0.76 8.22
N ASN A 488 31.54 -0.33 7.74
CA ASN A 488 30.49 0.19 8.60
C ASN A 488 29.43 -0.85 8.98
N VAL A 489 29.17 -1.83 8.11
CA VAL A 489 28.12 -2.84 8.34
C VAL A 489 28.65 -3.93 9.28
N PRO A 490 28.02 -4.12 10.46
CA PRO A 490 28.43 -5.18 11.38
C PRO A 490 28.32 -6.56 10.73
N GLY A 491 29.33 -7.41 10.96
CA GLY A 491 29.40 -8.76 10.38
C GLY A 491 29.87 -8.81 8.92
N ALA A 492 30.20 -7.68 8.28
CA ALA A 492 30.65 -7.69 6.88
C ALA A 492 32.03 -8.35 6.66
N ALA A 493 32.86 -8.48 7.70
CA ALA A 493 34.13 -9.22 7.61
C ALA A 493 33.93 -10.74 7.51
N GLU A 494 32.90 -11.26 8.17
CA GLU A 494 32.52 -12.68 8.18
C GLU A 494 30.99 -12.76 7.97
N PRO A 495 30.50 -12.50 6.74
CA PRO A 495 29.09 -12.30 6.50
C PRO A 495 28.32 -13.62 6.59
N ASP A 496 27.29 -13.65 7.43
CA ASP A 496 26.32 -14.73 7.45
C ASP A 496 25.51 -14.80 6.14
N GLU A 497 24.76 -15.89 5.96
CA GLU A 497 23.98 -16.10 4.73
C GLU A 497 23.00 -14.94 4.44
N TRP A 498 22.41 -14.35 5.49
CA TRP A 498 21.48 -13.24 5.34
C TRP A 498 22.17 -11.99 4.79
N LEU A 499 23.35 -11.65 5.30
CA LEU A 499 24.12 -10.50 4.84
C LEU A 499 24.68 -10.72 3.43
N GLN A 500 25.12 -11.94 3.12
CA GLN A 500 25.52 -12.32 1.77
C GLN A 500 24.39 -12.08 0.76
N ARG A 501 23.16 -12.51 1.07
CA ARG A 501 21.98 -12.32 0.22
C ARG A 501 21.54 -10.85 0.12
N ASN A 502 21.56 -10.12 1.23
CA ASN A 502 20.98 -8.78 1.31
C ASN A 502 21.93 -7.64 0.99
N LEU A 503 23.25 -7.90 0.93
CA LEU A 503 24.27 -6.91 0.58
C LEU A 503 25.19 -7.40 -0.54
N PHE A 504 25.94 -8.49 -0.33
CA PHE A 504 27.01 -8.92 -1.23
C PHE A 504 26.49 -9.32 -2.62
N ALA A 505 25.48 -10.20 -2.68
CA ALA A 505 24.94 -10.69 -3.95
C ALA A 505 24.45 -9.56 -4.86
N GLY A 506 23.72 -8.59 -4.28
CA GLY A 506 23.22 -7.46 -5.04
C GLY A 506 24.30 -6.47 -5.49
N VAL A 507 25.43 -6.39 -4.79
CA VAL A 507 26.59 -5.58 -5.19
C VAL A 507 27.38 -6.29 -6.29
N ALA A 508 27.66 -7.59 -6.14
CA ALA A 508 28.31 -8.41 -7.17
C ALA A 508 27.52 -8.39 -8.48
N GLU A 509 26.20 -8.54 -8.41
CA GLU A 509 25.32 -8.45 -9.57
C GLU A 509 25.36 -7.07 -10.24
N ALA A 510 25.52 -6.00 -9.45
CA ALA A 510 25.63 -4.64 -9.97
C ALA A 510 26.89 -4.44 -10.82
N PHE A 511 28.04 -4.97 -10.34
CA PHE A 511 29.29 -4.94 -11.08
C PHE A 511 29.24 -5.84 -12.33
N LEU A 512 28.70 -7.06 -12.21
CA LEU A 512 28.52 -7.98 -13.36
C LEU A 512 27.68 -7.37 -14.48
N ARG A 513 26.60 -6.65 -14.15
CA ARG A 513 25.76 -5.95 -15.14
C ARG A 513 26.49 -4.82 -15.88
N ARG A 514 27.59 -4.33 -15.33
CA ARG A 514 28.43 -3.28 -15.94
C ARG A 514 29.67 -3.83 -16.64
N GLY A 515 29.89 -5.15 -16.63
CA GLY A 515 31.08 -5.79 -17.18
C GLY A 515 32.30 -5.73 -16.23
N GLU A 516 32.12 -5.30 -14.99
CA GLU A 516 33.18 -5.15 -14.00
C GLU A 516 33.42 -6.49 -13.27
N GLU A 517 33.97 -7.46 -14.00
CA GLU A 517 34.13 -8.85 -13.55
C GLU A 517 35.09 -8.97 -12.37
N GLU A 518 36.19 -8.23 -12.40
CA GLU A 518 37.21 -8.25 -11.36
C GLU A 518 36.67 -7.68 -10.04
N LEU A 519 35.85 -6.62 -10.10
CA LEU A 519 35.19 -6.07 -8.91
C LEU A 519 34.10 -7.01 -8.38
N ALA A 520 33.33 -7.64 -9.28
CA ALA A 520 32.37 -8.66 -8.86
C ALA A 520 33.06 -9.85 -8.19
N ALA A 521 34.19 -10.30 -8.73
CA ALA A 521 35.00 -11.36 -8.15
C ALA A 521 35.49 -10.97 -6.76
N GLN A 522 36.05 -9.76 -6.58
CA GLN A 522 36.49 -9.26 -5.27
C GLN A 522 35.37 -9.28 -4.21
N VAL A 523 34.14 -8.91 -4.58
CA VAL A 523 32.98 -8.95 -3.68
C VAL A 523 32.63 -10.39 -3.28
N ILE A 524 32.74 -11.34 -4.21
CA ILE A 524 32.38 -12.74 -3.94
C ILE A 524 33.51 -13.46 -3.19
N GLU A 525 34.76 -13.22 -3.57
CA GLU A 525 35.97 -13.83 -3.03
C GLU A 525 36.31 -13.31 -1.62
N SER A 526 35.74 -12.17 -1.20
CA SER A 526 35.79 -11.76 0.21
C SER A 526 34.98 -12.67 1.14
N VAL A 527 34.18 -13.59 0.59
CA VAL A 527 33.50 -14.65 1.34
C VAL A 527 34.22 -15.98 1.07
N PRO A 528 34.62 -16.72 2.12
CA PRO A 528 35.23 -18.06 1.98
C PRO A 528 34.37 -18.99 1.13
N ALA A 529 34.98 -19.84 0.31
CA ALA A 529 34.28 -20.63 -0.70
C ALA A 529 33.19 -21.55 -0.09
N GLU A 530 33.52 -22.17 1.04
CA GLU A 530 32.68 -23.05 1.85
C GLU A 530 31.49 -22.33 2.52
N ALA A 531 31.56 -21.00 2.65
CA ALA A 531 30.53 -20.18 3.29
C ALA A 531 29.62 -19.44 2.30
N ARG A 532 29.89 -19.52 0.99
CA ARG A 532 29.13 -18.78 -0.04
C ARG A 532 27.71 -19.33 -0.19
N CYS A 533 26.72 -18.45 -0.09
CA CYS A 533 25.33 -18.77 -0.37
C CYS A 533 25.11 -19.05 -1.88
N ARG A 534 23.97 -19.69 -2.19
CA ARG A 534 23.61 -20.09 -3.55
C ARG A 534 23.66 -18.94 -4.56
N GLU A 535 23.20 -17.75 -4.18
CA GLU A 535 23.19 -16.57 -5.04
C GLU A 535 24.62 -16.08 -5.37
N LEU A 536 25.53 -16.10 -4.40
CA LEU A 536 26.93 -15.74 -4.63
C LEU A 536 27.64 -16.79 -5.49
N LEU A 537 27.40 -18.08 -5.28
CA LEU A 537 27.92 -19.14 -6.15
C LEU A 537 27.43 -19.00 -7.59
N ALA A 538 26.15 -18.66 -7.78
CA ALA A 538 25.62 -18.40 -9.11
C ALA A 538 26.30 -17.19 -9.77
N HIS A 539 26.55 -16.11 -9.04
CA HIS A 539 27.32 -14.98 -9.56
C HIS A 539 28.79 -15.32 -9.82
N TYR A 540 29.39 -16.18 -8.99
CA TYR A 540 30.76 -16.66 -9.19
C TYR A 540 30.89 -17.48 -10.46
N ASN A 541 29.93 -18.36 -10.73
CA ASN A 541 29.86 -19.12 -11.98
C ASN A 541 29.92 -18.22 -13.21
N ARG A 542 29.23 -17.07 -13.14
CA ARG A 542 29.22 -16.07 -14.22
C ARG A 542 30.56 -15.36 -14.37
N VAL A 543 31.22 -15.04 -13.25
CA VAL A 543 32.60 -14.49 -13.26
C VAL A 543 33.55 -15.47 -13.94
N LEU A 544 33.55 -16.73 -13.51
CA LEU A 544 34.41 -17.77 -14.08
C LEU A 544 34.12 -18.00 -15.56
N HIS A 545 32.85 -18.02 -15.95
CA HIS A 545 32.46 -18.16 -17.35
C HIS A 545 33.00 -17.05 -18.23
N ARG A 546 32.91 -15.78 -17.79
CA ARG A 546 33.41 -14.66 -18.57
C ARG A 546 34.94 -14.61 -18.62
N ARG A 547 35.62 -15.02 -17.54
CA ARG A 547 37.08 -15.19 -17.51
C ARG A 547 37.54 -16.23 -18.52
N GLU A 548 36.96 -17.44 -18.48
CA GLU A 548 37.28 -18.51 -19.43
C GLU A 548 37.00 -18.08 -20.87
N ALA A 549 35.83 -17.49 -21.14
CA ALA A 549 35.51 -16.98 -22.48
C ALA A 549 36.52 -15.94 -22.97
N ARG A 550 37.05 -15.08 -22.08
CA ARG A 550 38.08 -14.10 -22.43
C ARG A 550 39.41 -14.77 -22.76
N GLU A 551 39.81 -15.77 -22.00
CA GLU A 551 41.03 -16.54 -22.21
C GLU A 551 41.00 -17.32 -23.53
N LEU A 552 39.83 -17.85 -23.91
CA LEU A 552 39.62 -18.64 -25.12
C LEU A 552 39.22 -17.81 -26.35
N GLY A 553 39.13 -16.47 -26.23
CA GLY A 553 38.70 -15.59 -27.32
C GLY A 553 37.19 -15.61 -27.63
N GLY A 554 36.40 -16.37 -26.85
CA GLY A 554 34.94 -16.35 -26.82
C GLY A 554 34.36 -17.55 -26.05
N PRO A 555 33.03 -17.59 -25.83
CA PRO A 555 32.40 -18.66 -25.08
C PRO A 555 32.32 -19.96 -25.90
N ILE A 556 32.64 -21.09 -25.28
CA ILE A 556 32.46 -22.45 -25.84
C ILE A 556 31.41 -23.28 -25.08
N PHE A 557 31.02 -22.81 -23.89
CA PHE A 557 29.96 -23.37 -23.05
C PHE A 557 28.91 -22.31 -22.70
N PRO A 558 27.66 -22.68 -22.42
CA PRO A 558 26.64 -21.72 -21.99
C PRO A 558 26.89 -21.26 -20.55
N GLU A 559 26.48 -20.03 -20.24
CA GLU A 559 26.55 -19.46 -18.87
C GLU A 559 25.73 -20.28 -17.85
N SER A 560 24.74 -21.05 -18.31
CA SER A 560 23.90 -21.94 -17.48
C SER A 560 24.60 -23.23 -17.04
N LEU A 561 25.67 -23.67 -17.73
CA LEU A 561 26.42 -24.85 -17.34
C LEU A 561 27.35 -24.50 -16.16
N PRO A 562 27.27 -25.22 -15.02
CA PRO A 562 28.16 -25.01 -13.89
C PRO A 562 29.62 -25.18 -14.32
N PHE A 563 30.48 -24.25 -13.91
CA PHE A 563 31.87 -24.16 -14.33
C PHE A 563 32.66 -25.43 -14.04
N LEU A 564 32.48 -26.01 -12.84
CA LEU A 564 33.15 -27.25 -12.44
C LEU A 564 32.71 -28.48 -13.23
N ARG A 565 31.62 -28.41 -14.00
CA ARG A 565 31.12 -29.53 -14.81
C ARG A 565 31.43 -29.38 -16.29
N ARG A 566 32.13 -28.31 -16.68
CA ARG A 566 32.36 -27.98 -18.09
C ARG A 566 33.19 -29.03 -18.79
N TRP A 567 34.08 -29.72 -18.10
CA TRP A 567 35.00 -30.68 -18.70
C TRP A 567 34.75 -32.12 -18.22
N ASP A 568 33.60 -32.38 -17.59
CA ASP A 568 33.19 -33.72 -17.13
C ASP A 568 32.79 -34.66 -18.28
N GLY A 569 32.70 -34.11 -19.50
CA GLY A 569 32.27 -34.82 -20.70
C GLY A 569 31.07 -34.12 -21.37
N PRO A 570 30.49 -34.77 -22.39
CA PRO A 570 29.43 -34.16 -23.19
C PRO A 570 28.18 -33.80 -22.40
N THR A 571 27.56 -32.67 -22.74
CA THR A 571 26.33 -32.23 -22.07
C THR A 571 25.08 -32.90 -22.65
N GLN A 572 25.17 -33.47 -23.85
CA GLN A 572 24.13 -34.26 -24.48
C GLN A 572 24.50 -35.75 -24.55
N ASP A 573 23.54 -36.59 -24.20
CA ASP A 573 23.61 -38.02 -24.48
C ASP A 573 23.27 -38.25 -25.96
N THR A 574 24.30 -38.55 -26.75
CA THR A 574 24.17 -38.85 -28.18
C THR A 574 23.97 -40.34 -28.45
N GLY A 575 23.90 -41.18 -27.40
CA GLY A 575 23.88 -42.65 -27.52
C GLY A 575 25.21 -43.26 -28.00
N MET A 576 26.23 -42.44 -28.23
CA MET A 576 27.59 -42.85 -28.61
C MET A 576 28.52 -42.73 -27.40
N ASP A 577 29.46 -43.67 -27.24
CA ASP A 577 30.59 -43.53 -26.32
C ASP A 577 31.73 -42.82 -27.09
N PRO A 578 31.95 -41.50 -26.90
CA PRO A 578 32.87 -40.75 -27.72
C PRO A 578 34.31 -41.05 -27.35
N ARG A 579 35.11 -41.49 -28.32
CA ARG A 579 36.58 -41.52 -28.21
C ARG A 579 37.15 -40.11 -28.09
N TYR A 580 36.56 -39.13 -28.78
CA TYR A 580 36.89 -37.72 -28.66
C TYR A 580 35.65 -36.84 -28.57
N TRP A 581 35.72 -35.78 -27.78
CA TRP A 581 34.65 -34.81 -27.57
C TRP A 581 35.21 -33.40 -27.56
N TYR A 582 34.61 -32.49 -28.33
CA TYR A 582 35.08 -31.12 -28.50
C TYR A 582 33.92 -30.12 -28.39
N PRO A 583 33.79 -29.41 -27.26
CA PRO A 583 32.87 -28.28 -27.14
C PRO A 583 33.36 -27.09 -27.99
N GLY A 584 32.45 -26.25 -28.47
CA GLY A 584 32.86 -25.13 -29.30
C GLY A 584 31.73 -24.18 -29.70
N ARG A 585 32.04 -23.32 -30.67
CA ARG A 585 31.10 -22.35 -31.24
C ARG A 585 31.25 -22.20 -32.74
N VAL A 586 30.18 -21.75 -33.38
CA VAL A 586 30.19 -21.34 -34.79
C VAL A 586 30.80 -19.93 -34.90
N LEU A 587 31.86 -19.79 -35.70
CA LEU A 587 32.47 -18.49 -36.02
C LEU A 587 31.87 -17.85 -37.27
N HIS A 588 31.58 -18.66 -38.28
CA HIS A 588 31.05 -18.24 -39.58
C HIS A 588 30.13 -19.35 -40.11
N ALA A 589 29.03 -18.96 -40.75
CA ALA A 589 28.14 -19.90 -41.43
C ALA A 589 27.49 -19.25 -42.65
N ASP A 590 27.73 -19.82 -43.83
CA ASP A 590 27.04 -19.44 -45.06
C ASP A 590 26.50 -20.66 -45.83
N GLU A 591 26.11 -20.49 -47.10
CA GLU A 591 25.53 -21.58 -47.90
C GLU A 591 26.57 -22.63 -48.34
N ARG A 592 27.86 -22.31 -48.27
CA ARG A 592 28.97 -23.12 -48.80
C ARG A 592 29.82 -23.71 -47.71
N ASP A 593 30.09 -22.98 -46.63
CA ASP A 593 30.90 -23.47 -45.54
C ASP A 593 30.45 -22.98 -44.15
N VAL A 594 30.91 -23.71 -43.15
CA VAL A 594 30.71 -23.39 -41.74
C VAL A 594 32.04 -23.53 -41.01
N THR A 595 32.51 -22.44 -40.42
CA THR A 595 33.75 -22.44 -39.62
C THR A 595 33.40 -22.57 -38.14
N LEU A 596 33.98 -23.57 -37.50
CA LEU A 596 33.82 -23.85 -36.07
C LEU A 596 35.13 -23.53 -35.34
N GLU A 597 35.02 -23.02 -34.13
CA GLU A 597 36.11 -22.99 -33.15
C GLU A 597 35.78 -23.97 -32.03
N LEU A 598 36.61 -24.99 -31.93
CA LEU A 598 36.47 -26.10 -31.00
C LEU A 598 37.58 -26.05 -29.96
N ALA A 599 37.31 -26.57 -28.77
CA ALA A 599 38.29 -26.67 -27.70
C ALA A 599 38.58 -28.13 -27.36
N GLU A 600 39.86 -28.45 -27.19
CA GLU A 600 40.28 -29.75 -26.69
C GLU A 600 40.10 -29.81 -25.17
N PRO A 601 39.53 -30.91 -24.64
CA PRO A 601 39.50 -31.15 -23.21
C PRO A 601 40.91 -31.13 -22.62
N PRO A 602 41.12 -30.42 -21.50
CA PRO A 602 42.41 -30.41 -20.83
C PRO A 602 42.76 -31.83 -20.34
N GLN A 603 44.02 -32.24 -20.52
CA GLN A 603 44.47 -33.60 -20.16
C GLN A 603 44.67 -33.74 -18.63
N ASN A 604 44.97 -32.64 -17.95
CA ASN A 604 45.08 -32.54 -16.50
C ASN A 604 44.35 -31.28 -16.00
N GLU A 605 44.03 -31.21 -14.71
CA GLU A 605 43.34 -30.06 -14.10
C GLU A 605 44.10 -28.72 -14.28
N ASP A 606 45.42 -28.77 -14.41
CA ASP A 606 46.28 -27.59 -14.57
C ASP A 606 46.49 -27.17 -16.04
N ASP A 607 46.09 -28.01 -17.00
CA ASP A 607 46.29 -27.73 -18.42
C ASP A 607 45.26 -26.73 -18.94
N LYS A 608 45.73 -25.76 -19.74
CA LYS A 608 44.83 -24.83 -20.42
C LYS A 608 44.21 -25.52 -21.63
N PRO A 609 42.88 -25.45 -21.82
CA PRO A 609 42.24 -25.98 -23.01
C PRO A 609 42.75 -25.24 -24.25
N GLN A 610 43.10 -26.00 -25.28
CA GLN A 610 43.57 -25.45 -26.54
C GLN A 610 42.41 -25.32 -27.52
N VAL A 611 42.29 -24.16 -28.16
CA VAL A 611 41.28 -23.92 -29.20
C VAL A 611 41.88 -24.12 -30.58
N PHE A 612 41.14 -24.78 -31.45
CA PHE A 612 41.48 -25.00 -32.85
C PHE A 612 40.27 -24.72 -33.74
N ARG A 613 40.51 -24.51 -35.03
CA ARG A 613 39.46 -24.16 -35.99
C ARG A 613 39.35 -25.21 -37.07
N ILE A 614 38.12 -25.52 -37.44
CA ILE A 614 37.81 -26.39 -38.57
C ILE A 614 36.80 -25.70 -39.48
N THR A 615 36.90 -25.95 -40.78
CA THR A 615 35.93 -25.46 -41.76
C THR A 615 35.28 -26.64 -42.45
N LEU A 616 33.95 -26.72 -42.36
CA LEU A 616 33.14 -27.76 -42.96
C LEU A 616 32.57 -27.23 -44.27
N GLY A 617 32.97 -27.83 -45.40
CA GLY A 617 32.46 -27.47 -46.71
C GLY A 617 31.10 -28.09 -47.03
N GLU A 618 30.48 -27.62 -48.10
CA GLU A 618 29.12 -27.98 -48.54
C GLU A 618 28.92 -29.49 -48.72
N GLU A 619 29.95 -30.23 -49.12
CA GLU A 619 29.88 -31.68 -49.30
C GLU A 619 29.61 -32.44 -48.00
N VAL A 620 30.10 -31.94 -46.86
CA VAL A 620 29.87 -32.54 -45.54
C VAL A 620 28.39 -32.41 -45.17
N PHE A 621 27.82 -31.22 -45.35
CA PHE A 621 26.39 -30.96 -45.09
C PHE A 621 25.45 -31.65 -46.08
N ARG A 622 25.90 -31.94 -47.30
CA ARG A 622 25.12 -32.73 -48.27
C ARG A 622 25.13 -34.23 -48.00
N ARG A 623 26.21 -34.77 -47.42
CA ARG A 623 26.33 -36.20 -47.11
C ARG A 623 25.68 -36.57 -45.78
N GLU A 624 25.69 -35.66 -44.80
CA GLU A 624 25.15 -35.89 -43.46
C GLU A 624 23.73 -35.34 -43.29
N ALA A 625 22.73 -36.23 -43.45
CA ALA A 625 21.31 -35.88 -43.32
C ALA A 625 20.89 -35.40 -41.91
N SER A 626 21.73 -35.65 -40.91
CA SER A 626 21.53 -35.27 -39.50
C SER A 626 21.88 -33.80 -39.21
N LEU A 627 22.67 -33.14 -40.07
CA LEU A 627 23.07 -31.76 -39.85
C LEU A 627 21.98 -30.78 -40.33
N PRO A 628 21.67 -29.71 -39.56
CA PRO A 628 20.83 -28.64 -40.06
C PRO A 628 21.48 -28.02 -41.29
N ALA A 629 20.67 -27.72 -42.32
CA ALA A 629 21.16 -27.04 -43.52
C ALA A 629 21.97 -25.79 -43.13
N ALA A 630 23.17 -25.62 -43.71
CA ALA A 630 24.14 -24.59 -43.31
C ALA A 630 23.52 -23.18 -43.13
N ARG A 631 22.61 -22.79 -44.03
CA ARG A 631 21.80 -21.55 -43.96
C ARG A 631 20.95 -21.34 -42.69
N LYS A 632 20.75 -22.38 -41.86
CA LYS A 632 19.97 -22.34 -40.61
C LYS A 632 20.87 -22.22 -39.37
N ILE A 633 22.19 -22.34 -39.52
CA ILE A 633 23.15 -22.21 -38.44
C ILE A 633 23.42 -20.72 -38.20
N VAL A 634 23.42 -20.30 -36.93
CA VAL A 634 23.63 -18.90 -36.56
C VAL A 634 25.05 -18.75 -36.00
N GLU A 635 25.76 -17.70 -36.42
CA GLU A 635 27.05 -17.35 -35.82
C GLU A 635 26.93 -17.14 -34.31
N GLY A 636 27.87 -17.69 -33.54
CA GLY A 636 27.83 -17.70 -32.08
C GLY A 636 26.98 -18.82 -31.46
N THR A 637 26.35 -19.69 -32.27
CA THR A 637 25.74 -20.93 -31.75
C THR A 637 26.82 -21.79 -31.10
N LEU A 638 26.59 -22.19 -29.85
CA LEU A 638 27.41 -23.17 -29.14
C LEU A 638 27.09 -24.58 -29.65
N LEU A 639 28.05 -25.51 -29.60
CA LEU A 639 27.87 -26.89 -30.08
C LEU A 639 28.87 -27.84 -29.43
N GLU A 640 28.67 -29.14 -29.65
CA GLU A 640 29.61 -30.19 -29.25
C GLU A 640 29.86 -31.14 -30.43
N VAL A 641 31.13 -31.50 -30.66
CA VAL A 641 31.52 -32.48 -31.69
C VAL A 641 31.93 -33.77 -31.01
N HIS A 642 31.39 -34.89 -31.47
CA HIS A 642 31.65 -36.23 -30.94
C HIS A 642 32.32 -37.09 -32.02
N VAL A 643 33.34 -37.85 -31.64
CA VAL A 643 34.00 -38.82 -32.51
C VAL A 643 33.97 -40.17 -31.80
N SER A 644 33.32 -41.18 -32.39
CA SER A 644 33.22 -42.52 -31.83
C SER A 644 34.51 -43.33 -32.01
N ALA A 645 34.60 -44.47 -31.31
CA ALA A 645 35.73 -45.39 -31.40
C ALA A 645 35.92 -46.04 -32.79
N ASP A 646 34.85 -46.12 -33.60
CA ASP A 646 34.87 -46.68 -34.96
C ASP A 646 35.18 -45.61 -36.03
N ASP A 647 35.78 -44.49 -35.62
CA ASP A 647 36.02 -43.27 -36.42
C ASP A 647 34.77 -42.66 -37.05
N GLN A 648 33.58 -43.04 -36.55
CA GLN A 648 32.33 -42.38 -36.90
C GLN A 648 32.27 -41.01 -36.22
N ARG A 649 32.14 -39.95 -37.02
CA ARG A 649 32.08 -38.58 -36.51
C ARG A 649 30.64 -38.11 -36.50
N ALA A 650 30.16 -37.68 -35.34
CA ALA A 650 28.84 -37.09 -35.18
C ALA A 650 28.97 -35.66 -34.65
N ILE A 651 28.49 -34.69 -35.43
CA ILE A 651 28.45 -33.29 -34.98
C ILE A 651 27.07 -33.06 -34.36
N ALA A 652 27.02 -32.90 -33.05
CA ALA A 652 25.80 -32.58 -32.33
C ALA A 652 25.68 -31.05 -32.20
N PHE A 653 24.80 -30.45 -33.00
CA PHE A 653 24.45 -29.04 -32.85
C PHE A 653 23.52 -28.88 -31.65
N THR A 654 24.11 -28.63 -30.49
CA THR A 654 23.35 -28.33 -29.29
C THR A 654 23.14 -26.84 -29.15
N ASP A 655 21.91 -26.35 -29.38
CA ASP A 655 21.51 -25.07 -28.80
C ASP A 655 21.47 -25.22 -27.27
N MET A 656 22.64 -25.08 -26.63
CA MET A 656 22.84 -25.34 -25.20
C MET A 656 22.04 -24.36 -24.30
N ALA A 657 21.32 -23.40 -24.89
CA ALA A 657 20.41 -22.51 -24.19
C ALA A 657 19.00 -23.10 -24.00
N ARG A 658 18.61 -24.19 -24.68
CA ARG A 658 17.30 -24.84 -24.57
C ARG A 658 17.40 -26.38 -24.65
N PRO A 659 17.64 -27.10 -23.54
CA PRO A 659 17.56 -28.56 -23.55
C PRO A 659 16.09 -28.96 -23.73
N LYS A 660 15.69 -29.43 -24.92
CA LYS A 660 14.39 -30.09 -25.09
C LYS A 660 14.54 -31.58 -24.81
N ALA A 661 13.64 -32.10 -23.97
CA ALA A 661 13.43 -33.52 -23.77
C ALA A 661 12.95 -34.18 -25.07
N HIS A 662 13.68 -35.22 -25.50
CA HIS A 662 13.39 -36.19 -26.58
C HIS A 662 13.10 -35.66 -28.00
N THR A 663 13.87 -36.11 -28.99
CA THR A 663 13.41 -37.07 -30.03
C THR A 663 14.56 -37.54 -30.93
N GLU A 664 14.58 -38.87 -31.12
CA GLU A 664 15.07 -39.62 -32.30
C GLU A 664 16.58 -39.59 -32.60
N GLY A 665 17.26 -40.62 -32.09
CA GLY A 665 18.60 -40.98 -32.55
C GLY A 665 18.60 -41.60 -33.93
N LEU A 666 19.78 -41.81 -34.49
CA LEU A 666 20.05 -42.74 -35.59
C LEU A 666 21.56 -43.03 -35.60
N ASP A 667 21.87 -44.31 -35.41
CA ASP A 667 23.13 -44.93 -35.85
C ASP A 667 23.43 -44.54 -37.30
N LEU A 668 24.71 -44.53 -37.71
CA LEU A 668 25.20 -45.06 -39.01
C LEU A 668 26.65 -44.65 -39.36
N LEU A 669 27.44 -45.63 -39.82
CA LEU A 669 28.05 -45.76 -41.17
C LEU A 669 29.29 -46.69 -41.17
N ALA A 670 29.11 -47.89 -41.72
CA ALA A 670 30.20 -48.65 -42.30
C ALA A 670 30.61 -48.02 -43.66
N ASN A 671 31.94 -47.93 -43.86
CA ASN A 671 32.69 -47.75 -45.11
C ASN A 671 33.01 -46.33 -45.63
N TRP A 672 34.23 -45.85 -45.34
CA TRP A 672 35.12 -45.12 -46.26
C TRP A 672 36.62 -45.28 -45.83
N PRO A 673 37.63 -45.31 -46.74
CA PRO A 673 38.95 -45.96 -46.53
C PRO A 673 40.10 -45.04 -46.03
N PRO A 674 41.32 -45.60 -45.76
CA PRO A 674 42.46 -44.94 -45.09
C PRO A 674 43.47 -44.24 -46.04
N ASP A 675 44.29 -43.34 -45.44
CA ASP A 675 45.50 -42.63 -45.93
C ASP A 675 45.30 -41.54 -47.04
N ASP A 676 45.98 -40.37 -47.09
CA ASP A 676 47.32 -39.93 -46.67
C ASP A 676 47.41 -38.38 -46.53
N ASP A 677 48.32 -37.91 -45.67
CA ASP A 677 49.11 -36.66 -45.64
C ASP A 677 48.54 -35.31 -46.16
N GLN A 678 48.18 -34.41 -45.22
CA GLN A 678 48.81 -33.09 -44.97
C GLN A 678 48.16 -32.34 -43.80
#